data_AF-Q924C1-F1
#
_entry.id   AF-Q924C1-F1
#
_cell.length_a   1.000
_cell.length_b   1.000
_cell.length_c   1.000
_cell.angle_alpha   90.00
_cell.angle_beta   90.00
_cell.angle_gamma   90.00
#
_symmetry.space_group_name_H-M   'P 1'
#
loop_
_entity.id
_entity.type
_entity.pdbx_description
1 polymer ?
#
loop_
_entity_poly.entity_id
_entity_poly.type
_entity_poly.pdbx_seq_one_letter_code
_entity_poly.pdbx_strand_id
1 'polypeptide(L)'
;MEMEQVNALCEELVKAVTVMMDPSSTQRYRLEALKFCEEFKEKCPICVPCGLKLAEKTQIAIVRHFGLQILEHVVKFRWNSMSRLEKVYLKNSVMELIANGTLRILEEENHIKDVLSRIVVEMIKREWPQHWPDMLMELDTLFRQGETQRELVMFILLRLAEDVVTFQTLPTQRRRDIQQTLTQNMERILNFLLNTLQENVNKYQQMKTDSSQEAEAQANCRVSVAALNTLAGYIDWVSLNHITAENCKLVETLCLLLNEQELQLGAAECLLIAVSRKGKLEDRKRLMILFGDVAMHYILSAAQTADGGGLVEKHYLFLKRLCQVLCALGNLLCALLALDANIQTPINFGMYLESFLAFTTHPSQFLRSSTHMTWGALFRHEVLSRDPALLAVIPKYLRASMTNLVKMGFPSKTDSPSCEYSRFDFDSDEDFNAFFNSSRAQHGEVVRCVCRLDPKTSFQMAAEWLKYQLSASIDTGPVNSCSTAGTGEGGFCSIFSPSYVQWEAMTFFLESVINQMFRTLDKEELPVSDGIELLQLVLNFEIKDPLVLSCVLTNVSALFPFVTYKPAFLPQVFSKLFSFVTFESVGESKAPRTRAVRNVRRHACSSINKMCRDYPDLVLPNFDMLYSHVKQLLSNELLLTQMEKCALMEALVLVSNQFKDYERQKLFLEELMAPVVNIWLSEEMCRALSDIDSFIAYVGADLKSCDPAVEDPCGLNRARMSFCVYSILGVMRRTSWPSDLEEAKAGGFVVGYTPSGNPIFRNPCTEQILRLLDNLLALVRTHNTLYTPEMLTKMAEPFTKALDIVESEKTAILGLPQPLLEFNDHPVYRTTLERMQRFFGILYENCYHILGKAGPSMQQDFYTVEDLASQLLGSAFVNLNNIPDFRLRSMLRVFVKPLVLFCPSEHYETLISPILGPLFTYLHMRLSQKWHVINQRSILCGEDEIAEDNPESQEMLEEQLVRMLTREAMDLIMACCVSKKTADHTAAPTADGDDEEMMATEVAPSSVVELTDLGKCLMKHEDVCTALLITAFNSLTWKDTLSCQRATTQLCWPLLKQVMSGTLLADAVTWLFTSVLKGLQMHGQHDGCMASLVHLAFQIYEALRPRYLEIRAVMEQIPEINKESLDQFDCKLLNPSLQKAADKRRKDHFKRLIAGCIGKPLGEQFRKEVHIKNLPWLFKKPKPMLETEVLDSEEGGLATIFEP
;
A
#
# COMPACT_ATOMS: atom_id res chain seq x y z
N MET A 1 12.25 -47.11 -41.46
CA MET A 1 11.92 -47.52 -40.08
C MET A 1 10.51 -48.03 -40.07
N GLU A 2 10.26 -49.15 -39.41
CA GLU A 2 9.01 -49.89 -39.50
C GLU A 2 7.91 -49.22 -38.69
N MET A 3 6.77 -48.96 -39.34
CA MET A 3 5.55 -48.40 -38.72
C MET A 3 5.13 -49.16 -37.46
N GLU A 4 5.50 -50.44 -37.36
CA GLU A 4 5.26 -51.31 -36.20
C GLU A 4 5.92 -50.80 -34.91
N GLN A 5 7.16 -50.29 -34.98
CA GLN A 5 7.84 -49.76 -33.79
C GLN A 5 7.14 -48.50 -33.24
N VAL A 6 6.65 -47.63 -34.13
CA VAL A 6 5.91 -46.43 -33.73
C VAL A 6 4.59 -46.82 -33.07
N ASN A 7 3.87 -47.78 -33.64
CA ASN A 7 2.58 -48.23 -33.10
C ASN A 7 2.73 -48.87 -31.71
N ALA A 8 3.67 -49.80 -31.55
CA ALA A 8 3.91 -50.45 -30.26
C ALA A 8 4.26 -49.45 -29.15
N LEU A 9 5.12 -48.47 -29.47
CA LEU A 9 5.51 -47.44 -28.51
C LEU A 9 4.39 -46.46 -28.19
N CYS A 10 3.54 -46.13 -29.17
CA CYS A 10 2.35 -45.32 -28.93
C CYS A 10 1.37 -46.02 -27.98
N GLU A 11 1.16 -47.33 -28.11
CA GLU A 11 0.30 -48.08 -27.18
C GLU A 11 0.84 -48.06 -25.73
N GLU A 12 2.16 -48.19 -25.56
CA GLU A 12 2.81 -48.05 -24.24
C GLU A 12 2.64 -46.65 -23.66
N LEU A 13 2.81 -45.60 -24.48
CA LEU A 13 2.60 -44.22 -24.06
C LEU A 13 1.14 -43.95 -23.70
N VAL A 14 0.17 -44.47 -24.45
CA VAL A 14 -1.27 -44.35 -24.12
C VAL A 14 -1.56 -44.98 -22.76
N LYS A 15 -1.02 -46.18 -22.49
CA LYS A 15 -1.16 -46.84 -21.18
C LYS A 15 -0.54 -45.99 -20.07
N ALA A 16 0.67 -45.48 -20.26
CA ALA A 16 1.35 -44.64 -19.28
C ALA A 16 0.57 -43.36 -18.98
N VAL A 17 0.11 -42.64 -20.01
CA VAL A 17 -0.70 -41.42 -19.85
C VAL A 17 -2.03 -41.71 -19.15
N THR A 18 -2.68 -42.83 -19.48
CA THR A 18 -3.92 -43.25 -18.81
C THR A 18 -3.68 -43.51 -17.34
N VAL A 19 -2.62 -44.25 -16.98
CA VAL A 19 -2.23 -44.49 -15.58
C VAL A 19 -1.89 -43.18 -14.84
N MET A 20 -1.27 -42.21 -15.52
CA MET A 20 -0.97 -40.93 -14.90
C MET A 20 -2.22 -40.16 -14.50
N MET A 21 -3.24 -40.17 -15.37
CA MET A 21 -4.46 -39.39 -15.24
C MET A 21 -5.60 -40.13 -14.53
N ASP A 22 -5.48 -41.45 -14.35
CA ASP A 22 -6.47 -42.26 -13.65
C ASP A 22 -6.42 -41.97 -12.13
N PRO A 23 -7.54 -41.52 -11.52
CA PRO A 23 -7.60 -41.26 -10.08
C PRO A 23 -7.38 -42.51 -9.23
N SER A 24 -7.61 -43.71 -9.77
CA SER A 24 -7.41 -45.00 -9.07
C SER A 24 -5.96 -45.48 -9.05
N SER A 25 -5.06 -44.85 -9.82
CA SER A 25 -3.65 -45.25 -9.90
C SER A 25 -2.87 -44.91 -8.63
N THR A 26 -2.06 -45.86 -8.16
CA THR A 26 -1.19 -45.67 -6.99
C THR A 26 -0.08 -44.65 -7.29
N GLN A 27 0.42 -43.96 -6.27
CA GLN A 27 1.49 -42.97 -6.42
C GLN A 27 2.75 -43.57 -7.09
N ARG A 28 3.10 -44.81 -6.75
CA ARG A 28 4.22 -45.52 -7.35
C ARG A 28 4.06 -45.66 -8.87
N TYR A 29 2.93 -46.19 -9.34
CA TYR A 29 2.69 -46.36 -10.77
C TYR A 29 2.57 -45.03 -11.51
N ARG A 30 1.99 -44.00 -10.88
CA ARG A 30 1.92 -42.65 -11.45
C ARG A 30 3.32 -42.06 -11.65
N LEU A 31 4.23 -42.24 -10.69
CA LEU A 31 5.63 -41.79 -10.81
C LEU A 31 6.42 -42.59 -11.85
N GLU A 32 6.23 -43.91 -11.91
CA GLU A 32 6.84 -44.76 -12.94
C GLU A 32 6.38 -44.36 -14.35
N ALA A 33 5.08 -44.11 -14.53
CA ALA A 33 4.51 -43.65 -15.80
C ALA A 33 4.97 -42.23 -16.18
N LEU A 34 5.01 -41.30 -15.22
CA LEU A 34 5.55 -39.95 -15.44
C LEU A 34 7.02 -40.00 -15.86
N LYS A 35 7.84 -40.79 -15.15
CA LYS A 35 9.26 -40.98 -15.47
C LYS A 35 9.42 -41.55 -16.88
N PHE A 36 8.64 -42.56 -17.25
CA PHE A 36 8.66 -43.12 -18.61
C PHE A 36 8.33 -42.05 -19.67
N CYS A 37 7.30 -41.23 -19.44
CA CYS A 37 6.90 -40.16 -20.35
C CYS A 37 7.97 -39.07 -20.49
N GLU A 38 8.61 -38.65 -19.39
CA GLU A 38 9.71 -37.67 -19.42
C GLU A 38 10.95 -38.25 -20.10
N GLU A 39 11.33 -39.50 -19.81
CA GLU A 39 12.46 -40.17 -20.46
C GLU A 39 12.21 -40.35 -21.96
N PHE A 40 10.98 -40.65 -22.37
CA PHE A 40 10.59 -40.70 -23.78
C PHE A 40 10.78 -39.33 -24.45
N LYS A 41 10.24 -38.26 -23.87
CA LYS A 41 10.39 -36.88 -24.37
C LYS A 41 11.85 -36.44 -24.44
N GLU A 42 12.71 -36.91 -23.54
CA GLU A 42 14.13 -36.53 -23.50
C GLU A 42 15.03 -37.35 -24.42
N LYS A 43 14.81 -38.67 -24.57
CA LYS A 43 15.78 -39.59 -25.19
C LYS A 43 15.32 -40.22 -26.51
N CYS A 44 14.02 -40.38 -26.75
CA CYS A 44 13.56 -41.20 -27.87
C CYS A 44 13.76 -40.48 -29.23
N PRO A 45 14.39 -41.09 -30.25
CA PRO A 45 14.59 -40.44 -31.55
C PRO A 45 13.31 -40.30 -32.37
N ILE A 46 12.28 -41.11 -32.11
CA ILE A 46 11.00 -41.13 -32.84
C ILE A 46 9.88 -40.32 -32.16
N CYS A 47 10.23 -39.29 -31.39
CA CYS A 47 9.26 -38.41 -30.74
C CYS A 47 8.26 -37.77 -31.73
N VAL A 48 8.71 -37.36 -32.92
CA VAL A 48 7.83 -36.69 -33.90
C VAL A 48 6.77 -37.65 -34.46
N PRO A 49 7.11 -38.82 -35.03
CA PRO A 49 6.10 -39.79 -35.47
C PRO A 49 5.12 -40.20 -34.38
N CYS A 50 5.61 -40.50 -33.17
CA CYS A 50 4.74 -40.85 -32.05
C CYS A 50 3.83 -39.68 -31.63
N GLY A 51 4.39 -38.47 -31.51
CA GLY A 51 3.62 -37.27 -31.16
C GLY A 51 2.50 -36.99 -32.15
N LEU A 52 2.77 -37.10 -33.45
CA LEU A 52 1.76 -36.96 -34.51
C LEU A 52 0.68 -38.05 -34.42
N LYS A 53 1.07 -39.32 -34.20
CA LYS A 53 0.13 -40.44 -34.08
C LYS A 53 -0.80 -40.29 -32.87
N LEU A 54 -0.25 -39.86 -31.74
CA LEU A 54 -1.02 -39.64 -30.52
C LEU A 54 -1.93 -38.41 -30.61
N ALA A 55 -1.61 -37.44 -31.47
CA ALA A 55 -2.42 -36.24 -31.70
C ALA A 55 -3.63 -36.42 -32.63
N GLU A 56 -3.77 -37.60 -33.29
CA GLU A 56 -4.87 -37.90 -34.21
C GLU A 56 -6.26 -37.75 -33.56
N LYS A 57 -7.27 -37.36 -34.35
CA LYS A 57 -8.66 -37.19 -33.92
C LYS A 57 -9.31 -38.43 -33.32
N THR A 58 -8.78 -39.60 -33.65
CA THR A 58 -9.25 -40.92 -33.16
C THR A 58 -8.90 -41.16 -31.69
N GLN A 59 -7.93 -40.41 -31.15
CA GLN A 59 -7.50 -40.52 -29.76
C GLN A 59 -8.34 -39.64 -28.83
N ILE A 60 -8.42 -40.02 -27.56
CA ILE A 60 -9.07 -39.19 -26.53
C ILE A 60 -8.27 -37.91 -26.26
N ALA A 61 -8.94 -36.84 -25.80
CA ALA A 61 -8.33 -35.52 -25.62
C ALA A 61 -7.04 -35.54 -24.77
N ILE A 62 -7.01 -36.32 -23.69
CA ILE A 62 -5.83 -36.46 -22.81
C ILE A 62 -4.61 -37.00 -23.58
N VAL A 63 -4.80 -38.04 -24.40
CA VAL A 63 -3.75 -38.63 -25.22
C VAL A 63 -3.30 -37.66 -26.31
N ARG A 64 -4.25 -36.99 -26.95
CA ARG A 64 -3.96 -35.95 -27.96
C ARG A 64 -3.12 -34.82 -27.38
N HIS A 65 -3.48 -34.35 -26.19
CA HIS A 65 -2.76 -33.32 -25.48
C HIS A 65 -1.32 -33.74 -25.17
N PHE A 66 -1.10 -34.97 -24.70
CA PHE A 66 0.26 -35.49 -24.49
C PHE A 66 1.06 -35.62 -25.80
N GLY A 67 0.43 -36.10 -26.88
CA GLY A 67 1.03 -36.15 -28.22
C GLY A 67 1.51 -34.77 -28.68
N LEU A 68 0.69 -33.75 -28.49
CA LEU A 68 1.05 -32.36 -28.77
C LEU A 68 2.16 -31.82 -27.85
N GLN A 69 2.16 -32.18 -26.56
CA GLN A 69 3.24 -31.82 -25.63
C GLN A 69 4.60 -32.43 -26.05
N ILE A 70 4.61 -33.63 -26.62
CA ILE A 70 5.82 -34.21 -27.20
C ILE A 70 6.33 -33.34 -28.35
N LEU A 71 5.46 -32.94 -29.28
CA LEU A 71 5.83 -32.10 -30.41
C LEU A 71 6.36 -30.73 -29.94
N GLU A 72 5.68 -30.12 -28.96
CA GLU A 72 6.15 -28.89 -28.31
C GLU A 72 7.55 -29.07 -27.70
N HIS A 73 7.78 -30.14 -26.94
CA HIS A 73 9.07 -30.43 -26.34
C HIS A 73 10.17 -30.54 -27.41
N VAL A 74 9.90 -31.22 -28.52
CA VAL A 74 10.84 -31.33 -29.64
C VAL A 74 11.18 -29.96 -30.21
N VAL A 75 10.19 -29.09 -30.45
CA VAL A 75 10.43 -27.71 -30.92
C VAL A 75 11.21 -26.90 -29.88
N LYS A 76 10.89 -27.04 -28.60
CA LYS A 76 11.55 -26.26 -27.54
C LYS A 76 13.02 -26.64 -27.35
N PHE A 77 13.32 -27.93 -27.25
CA PHE A 77 14.61 -28.41 -26.75
C PHE A 77 15.48 -29.12 -27.80
N ARG A 78 14.90 -29.65 -28.88
CA ARG A 78 15.65 -30.42 -29.88
C ARG A 78 15.74 -29.75 -31.25
N TRP A 79 15.01 -28.64 -31.46
CA TRP A 79 14.95 -27.96 -32.76
C TRP A 79 16.31 -27.54 -33.32
N ASN A 80 17.25 -27.14 -32.46
CA ASN A 80 18.56 -26.68 -32.88
C ASN A 80 19.47 -27.78 -33.44
N SER A 81 19.22 -29.05 -33.10
CA SER A 81 19.95 -30.21 -33.59
C SER A 81 19.28 -30.89 -34.79
N MET A 82 18.04 -30.51 -35.11
CA MET A 82 17.30 -31.05 -36.26
C MET A 82 17.85 -30.51 -37.59
N SER A 83 17.91 -31.37 -38.59
CA SER A 83 18.20 -31.00 -39.97
C SER A 83 17.08 -30.13 -40.56
N ARG A 84 17.39 -29.39 -41.63
CA ARG A 84 16.40 -28.55 -42.32
C ARG A 84 15.21 -29.38 -42.84
N LEU A 85 15.44 -30.60 -43.32
CA LEU A 85 14.39 -31.50 -43.81
C LEU A 85 13.46 -31.94 -42.67
N GLU A 86 14.00 -32.31 -41.52
CA GLU A 86 13.19 -32.70 -40.35
C GLU A 86 12.36 -31.53 -39.81
N LYS A 87 12.91 -30.32 -39.80
CA LYS A 87 12.19 -29.11 -39.42
C LYS A 87 11.02 -28.80 -40.35
N VAL A 88 11.25 -28.88 -41.67
CA VAL A 88 10.21 -28.67 -42.68
C VAL A 88 9.15 -29.75 -42.60
N TYR A 89 9.54 -31.01 -42.39
CA TYR A 89 8.59 -32.11 -42.16
C TYR A 89 7.70 -31.83 -40.94
N LEU A 90 8.29 -31.52 -39.78
CA LEU A 90 7.53 -31.22 -38.57
C LEU A 90 6.63 -30.00 -38.74
N LYS A 91 7.12 -28.92 -39.35
CA LYS A 91 6.31 -27.74 -39.71
C LYS A 91 5.10 -28.17 -40.55
N ASN A 92 5.32 -28.86 -41.66
CA ASN A 92 4.25 -29.25 -42.58
C ASN A 92 3.22 -30.17 -41.90
N SER A 93 3.67 -31.14 -41.09
CA SER A 93 2.77 -32.01 -40.34
C SER A 93 1.93 -31.26 -39.30
N VAL A 94 2.50 -30.29 -38.58
CA VAL A 94 1.74 -29.46 -37.62
C VAL A 94 0.76 -28.54 -38.35
N MET A 95 1.14 -27.97 -39.50
CA MET A 95 0.23 -27.17 -40.32
C MET A 95 -0.92 -28.01 -40.88
N GLU A 96 -0.67 -29.27 -41.25
CA GLU A 96 -1.69 -30.24 -41.64
C GLU A 96 -2.63 -30.60 -40.47
N LEU A 97 -2.11 -30.70 -39.24
CA LEU A 97 -2.93 -30.87 -38.05
C LEU A 97 -3.86 -29.67 -37.80
N ILE A 98 -3.45 -28.45 -38.13
CA ILE A 98 -4.33 -27.28 -38.05
C ILE A 98 -5.39 -27.30 -39.14
N ALA A 99 -4.99 -27.62 -40.37
CA ALA A 99 -5.91 -27.71 -41.51
C ALA A 99 -6.99 -28.77 -41.28
N ASN A 100 -6.58 -29.99 -40.96
CA ASN A 100 -7.45 -31.17 -41.01
C ASN A 100 -7.41 -32.05 -39.76
N GLY A 101 -6.59 -31.73 -38.76
CA GLY A 101 -6.35 -32.54 -37.55
C GLY A 101 -7.24 -32.19 -36.34
N THR A 102 -8.08 -31.15 -36.44
CA THR A 102 -9.01 -30.72 -35.38
C THR A 102 -10.48 -31.02 -35.67
N LEU A 103 -11.27 -31.29 -34.64
CA LEU A 103 -12.73 -31.44 -34.73
C LEU A 103 -13.40 -30.09 -35.06
N ARG A 104 -14.73 -30.09 -35.22
CA ARG A 104 -15.47 -28.84 -35.48
C ARG A 104 -15.29 -27.86 -34.32
N ILE A 105 -15.43 -26.57 -34.60
CA ILE A 105 -15.08 -25.48 -33.67
C ILE A 105 -15.75 -25.64 -32.29
N LEU A 106 -17.02 -26.07 -32.27
CA LEU A 106 -17.82 -26.29 -31.06
C LEU A 106 -17.52 -27.63 -30.36
N GLU A 107 -16.96 -28.61 -31.07
CA GLU A 107 -16.65 -29.96 -30.56
C GLU A 107 -15.21 -30.08 -30.07
N GLU A 108 -14.27 -29.37 -30.70
CA GLU A 108 -12.85 -29.45 -30.33
C GLU A 108 -12.57 -28.74 -29.01
N GLU A 109 -11.88 -29.46 -28.13
CA GLU A 109 -11.49 -29.00 -26.82
C GLU A 109 -10.53 -27.79 -26.90
N ASN A 110 -10.77 -26.79 -26.04
CA ASN A 110 -9.98 -25.54 -26.04
C ASN A 110 -8.49 -25.79 -25.79
N HIS A 111 -8.14 -26.69 -24.87
CA HIS A 111 -6.75 -26.98 -24.52
C HIS A 111 -5.99 -27.61 -25.69
N ILE A 112 -6.65 -28.39 -26.56
CA ILE A 112 -6.03 -28.95 -27.77
C ILE A 112 -5.69 -27.83 -28.76
N LYS A 113 -6.63 -26.90 -28.97
CA LYS A 113 -6.43 -25.74 -29.84
C LYS A 113 -5.33 -24.81 -29.33
N ASP A 114 -5.29 -24.55 -28.02
CA ASP A 114 -4.24 -23.73 -27.39
C ASP A 114 -2.85 -24.37 -27.58
N VAL A 115 -2.66 -25.65 -27.25
CA VAL A 115 -1.36 -26.31 -27.43
C VAL A 115 -0.93 -26.34 -28.89
N LEU A 116 -1.85 -26.62 -29.82
CA LEU A 116 -1.54 -26.64 -31.25
C LEU A 116 -1.07 -25.26 -31.75
N SER A 117 -1.77 -24.19 -31.37
CA SER A 117 -1.37 -22.81 -31.67
C SER A 117 0.01 -22.47 -31.09
N ARG A 118 0.28 -22.92 -29.86
CA ARG A 118 1.53 -22.70 -29.14
C ARG A 118 2.72 -23.41 -29.80
N ILE A 119 2.53 -24.61 -30.33
CA ILE A 119 3.58 -25.30 -31.12
C ILE A 119 3.94 -24.48 -32.35
N VAL A 120 2.95 -23.95 -33.07
CA VAL A 120 3.21 -23.08 -34.23
C VAL A 120 3.96 -21.83 -33.83
N VAL A 121 3.56 -21.14 -32.75
CA VAL A 121 4.30 -19.95 -32.28
C VAL A 121 5.74 -20.30 -31.87
N GLU A 122 5.99 -21.45 -31.25
CA GLU A 122 7.35 -21.92 -30.97
C GLU A 122 8.19 -22.11 -32.24
N MET A 123 7.59 -22.57 -33.34
CA MET A 123 8.26 -22.65 -34.65
C MET A 123 8.47 -21.27 -35.28
N ILE A 124 7.45 -20.38 -35.23
CA ILE A 124 7.54 -18.99 -35.70
C ILE A 124 8.70 -18.27 -35.02
N LYS A 125 8.79 -18.36 -33.68
CA LYS A 125 9.88 -17.80 -32.87
C LYS A 125 11.27 -18.20 -33.36
N ARG A 126 11.41 -19.40 -33.94
CA ARG A 126 12.69 -19.97 -34.40
C ARG A 126 12.99 -19.75 -35.87
N GLU A 127 11.99 -19.59 -36.73
CA GLU A 127 12.20 -19.57 -38.20
C GLU A 127 11.65 -18.31 -38.91
N TRP A 128 10.58 -17.66 -38.42
CA TRP A 128 9.97 -16.49 -39.08
C TRP A 128 10.63 -15.17 -38.66
N PRO A 129 10.91 -14.21 -39.56
CA PRO A 129 10.64 -14.23 -41.01
C PRO A 129 11.71 -14.87 -41.91
N GLN A 130 12.96 -15.01 -41.45
CA GLN A 130 14.11 -15.33 -42.30
C GLN A 130 13.99 -16.64 -43.09
N HIS A 131 13.53 -17.70 -42.45
CA HIS A 131 13.47 -19.04 -43.02
C HIS A 131 12.04 -19.48 -43.33
N TRP A 132 11.05 -18.65 -43.00
CA TRP A 132 9.64 -18.91 -43.24
C TRP A 132 8.92 -17.65 -43.75
N PRO A 133 9.37 -17.02 -44.84
CA PRO A 133 8.81 -15.73 -45.30
C PRO A 133 7.29 -15.79 -45.59
N ASP A 134 6.81 -16.92 -46.13
CA ASP A 134 5.40 -17.12 -46.51
C ASP A 134 4.46 -17.45 -45.32
N MET A 135 4.95 -17.38 -44.07
CA MET A 135 4.17 -17.76 -42.88
C MET A 135 2.80 -17.09 -42.80
N LEU A 136 2.72 -15.78 -43.07
CA LEU A 136 1.45 -15.05 -43.04
C LEU A 136 0.49 -15.49 -44.17
N MET A 137 1.02 -15.86 -45.34
CA MET A 137 0.24 -16.38 -46.46
C MET A 137 -0.31 -17.78 -46.16
N GLU A 138 0.49 -18.63 -45.50
CA GLU A 138 0.04 -19.94 -45.04
C GLU A 138 -1.06 -19.81 -43.98
N LEU A 139 -0.96 -18.85 -43.06
CA LEU A 139 -2.02 -18.55 -42.10
C LEU A 139 -3.31 -18.04 -42.79
N ASP A 140 -3.22 -17.19 -43.81
CA ASP A 140 -4.39 -16.76 -44.60
C ASP A 140 -5.05 -17.94 -45.33
N THR A 141 -4.24 -18.86 -45.86
CA THR A 141 -4.75 -20.06 -46.53
C THR A 141 -5.50 -20.96 -45.55
N LEU A 142 -4.97 -21.17 -44.34
CA LEU A 142 -5.65 -21.91 -43.28
C LEU A 142 -6.94 -21.21 -42.85
N PHE A 143 -6.88 -19.90 -42.66
CA PHE A 143 -8.02 -19.08 -42.25
C PHE A 143 -9.23 -19.23 -43.19
N ARG A 144 -9.01 -19.44 -44.49
CA ARG A 144 -10.07 -19.61 -45.48
C ARG A 144 -10.75 -20.98 -45.47
N GLN A 145 -10.25 -21.97 -44.74
CA GLN A 145 -10.76 -23.35 -44.78
C GLN A 145 -12.03 -23.57 -43.96
N GLY A 146 -12.24 -22.83 -42.87
CA GLY A 146 -13.39 -23.01 -41.99
C GLY A 146 -13.28 -22.30 -40.65
N GLU A 147 -14.37 -22.29 -39.89
CA GLU A 147 -14.49 -21.56 -38.61
C GLU A 147 -13.47 -22.02 -37.56
N THR A 148 -13.21 -23.34 -37.46
CA THR A 148 -12.19 -23.88 -36.55
C THR A 148 -10.80 -23.33 -36.89
N GLN A 149 -10.46 -23.30 -38.18
CA GLN A 149 -9.15 -22.82 -38.64
C GLN A 149 -9.03 -21.31 -38.44
N ARG A 150 -10.12 -20.54 -38.63
CA ARG A 150 -10.16 -19.11 -38.28
C ARG A 150 -9.82 -18.88 -36.82
N GLU A 151 -10.45 -19.61 -35.90
CA GLU A 151 -10.17 -19.52 -34.46
C GLU A 151 -8.70 -19.90 -34.13
N LEU A 152 -8.18 -20.97 -34.73
CA LEU A 152 -6.78 -21.38 -34.53
C LEU A 152 -5.78 -20.32 -35.02
N VAL A 153 -6.04 -19.69 -36.17
CA VAL A 153 -5.21 -18.58 -36.67
C VAL A 153 -5.24 -17.40 -35.70
N MET A 154 -6.39 -17.08 -35.12
CA MET A 154 -6.49 -16.05 -34.07
C MET A 154 -5.64 -16.40 -32.84
N PHE A 155 -5.68 -17.64 -32.36
CA PHE A 155 -4.83 -18.08 -31.25
C PHE A 155 -3.34 -17.97 -31.55
N ILE A 156 -2.92 -18.33 -32.78
CA ILE A 156 -1.52 -18.19 -33.22
C ILE A 156 -1.10 -16.72 -33.21
N LEU A 157 -1.92 -15.83 -33.79
CA LEU A 157 -1.62 -14.40 -33.86
C LEU A 157 -1.57 -13.74 -32.48
N LEU A 158 -2.53 -14.05 -31.61
CA LEU A 158 -2.58 -13.53 -30.24
C LEU A 158 -1.35 -13.99 -29.45
N ARG A 159 -1.08 -15.30 -29.43
CA ARG A 159 0.06 -15.86 -28.68
C ARG A 159 1.40 -15.33 -29.20
N LEU A 160 1.53 -15.12 -30.51
CA LEU A 160 2.73 -14.52 -31.08
C LEU A 160 2.95 -13.09 -30.55
N ALA A 161 1.90 -12.27 -30.47
CA ALA A 161 1.99 -10.92 -29.90
C ALA A 161 2.37 -10.97 -28.41
N GLU A 162 1.73 -11.85 -27.64
CA GLU A 162 2.02 -12.03 -26.22
C GLU A 162 3.49 -12.44 -25.96
N ASP A 163 4.00 -13.44 -26.68
CA ASP A 163 5.36 -13.94 -26.48
C ASP A 163 6.43 -12.91 -26.86
N VAL A 164 6.16 -12.11 -27.90
CA VAL A 164 7.12 -11.12 -28.44
C VAL A 164 7.09 -9.82 -27.66
N VAL A 165 5.90 -9.34 -27.29
CA VAL A 165 5.69 -8.00 -26.76
C VAL A 165 5.42 -8.01 -25.26
N THR A 166 4.44 -8.79 -24.82
CA THR A 166 3.96 -8.80 -23.43
C THR A 166 4.94 -9.51 -22.51
N PHE A 167 5.25 -10.77 -22.79
CA PHE A 167 6.11 -11.62 -21.97
C PHE A 167 7.58 -11.56 -22.37
N GLN A 168 7.89 -11.07 -23.58
CA GLN A 168 9.25 -10.90 -24.12
C GLN A 168 10.14 -12.15 -23.95
N THR A 169 9.59 -13.33 -24.25
CA THR A 169 10.24 -14.64 -24.01
C THR A 169 11.41 -14.95 -24.95
N LEU A 170 11.78 -14.01 -25.82
CA LEU A 170 12.76 -14.15 -26.89
C LEU A 170 14.07 -13.43 -26.56
N PRO A 171 15.22 -13.94 -27.05
CA PRO A 171 16.48 -13.20 -27.03
C PRO A 171 16.33 -11.82 -27.68
N THR A 172 17.02 -10.81 -27.14
CA THR A 172 16.82 -9.39 -27.51
C THR A 172 16.90 -9.14 -29.02
N GLN A 173 17.89 -9.72 -29.70
CA GLN A 173 18.04 -9.54 -31.15
C GLN A 173 16.89 -10.19 -31.91
N ARG A 174 16.61 -11.47 -31.62
CA ARG A 174 15.52 -12.21 -32.25
C ARG A 174 14.16 -11.54 -32.08
N ARG A 175 13.88 -11.05 -30.87
CA ARG A 175 12.66 -10.29 -30.55
C ARG A 175 12.52 -9.06 -31.44
N ARG A 176 13.61 -8.29 -31.61
CA ARG A 176 13.60 -7.09 -32.48
C ARG A 176 13.30 -7.44 -33.93
N ASP A 177 13.88 -8.51 -34.47
CA ASP A 177 13.64 -8.93 -35.86
C ASP A 177 12.15 -9.27 -36.08
N ILE A 178 11.56 -10.04 -35.16
CA ILE A 178 10.15 -10.45 -35.22
C ILE A 178 9.24 -9.22 -35.03
N GLN A 179 9.51 -8.39 -34.02
CA GLN A 179 8.71 -7.18 -33.75
C GLN A 179 8.78 -6.17 -34.90
N GLN A 180 9.95 -5.98 -35.51
CA GLN A 180 10.10 -5.11 -36.68
C GLN A 180 9.25 -5.62 -37.85
N THR A 181 9.25 -6.93 -38.09
CA THR A 181 8.48 -7.53 -39.18
C THR A 181 6.98 -7.49 -38.92
N LEU A 182 6.53 -7.72 -37.68
CA LEU A 182 5.13 -7.52 -37.28
C LEU A 182 4.71 -6.07 -37.50
N THR A 183 5.57 -5.12 -37.13
CA THR A 183 5.30 -3.69 -37.30
C THR A 183 5.19 -3.31 -38.78
N GLN A 184 6.03 -3.87 -39.65
CA GLN A 184 5.96 -3.65 -41.10
C GLN A 184 4.67 -4.19 -41.73
N ASN A 185 4.10 -5.27 -41.19
CA ASN A 185 2.86 -5.88 -41.69
C ASN A 185 1.60 -5.44 -40.90
N MET A 186 1.74 -4.46 -40.02
CA MET A 186 0.73 -4.16 -38.99
C MET A 186 -0.60 -3.67 -39.54
N GLU A 187 -0.57 -2.74 -40.50
CA GLU A 187 -1.78 -2.25 -41.18
C GLU A 187 -2.59 -3.41 -41.77
N ARG A 188 -1.91 -4.36 -42.40
CA ARG A 188 -2.51 -5.55 -43.02
C ARG A 188 -3.10 -6.48 -41.96
N ILE A 189 -2.36 -6.74 -40.88
CA ILE A 189 -2.81 -7.59 -39.77
C ILE A 189 -4.06 -6.99 -39.12
N LEU A 190 -4.07 -5.69 -38.81
CA LEU A 190 -5.23 -5.06 -38.18
C LEU A 190 -6.45 -5.01 -39.11
N ASN A 191 -6.27 -4.72 -40.40
CA ASN A 191 -7.36 -4.78 -41.37
C ASN A 191 -7.92 -6.20 -41.47
N PHE A 192 -7.06 -7.22 -41.45
CA PHE A 192 -7.47 -8.63 -41.42
C PHE A 192 -8.29 -8.97 -40.16
N LEU A 193 -7.83 -8.55 -38.97
CA LEU A 193 -8.54 -8.80 -37.72
C LEU A 193 -9.90 -8.08 -37.68
N LEU A 194 -9.94 -6.82 -38.13
CA LEU A 194 -11.17 -6.02 -38.16
C LEU A 194 -12.18 -6.57 -39.16
N ASN A 195 -11.76 -6.90 -40.39
CA ASN A 195 -12.66 -7.50 -41.38
C ASN A 195 -13.18 -8.87 -40.91
N THR A 196 -12.32 -9.68 -40.28
CA THR A 196 -12.76 -10.95 -39.69
C THR A 196 -13.83 -10.71 -38.65
N LEU A 197 -13.62 -9.76 -37.72
CA LEU A 197 -14.60 -9.44 -36.70
C LEU A 197 -15.94 -9.03 -37.34
N GLN A 198 -15.91 -8.07 -38.28
CA GLN A 198 -17.12 -7.55 -38.92
C GLN A 198 -17.88 -8.63 -39.71
N GLU A 199 -17.18 -9.46 -40.50
CA GLU A 199 -17.81 -10.54 -41.27
C GLU A 199 -18.52 -11.56 -40.37
N ASN A 200 -17.87 -12.01 -39.29
CA ASN A 200 -18.43 -13.05 -38.42
C ASN A 200 -19.51 -12.47 -37.49
N VAL A 201 -19.40 -11.20 -37.08
CA VAL A 201 -20.48 -10.49 -36.36
C VAL A 201 -21.73 -10.37 -37.24
N ASN A 202 -21.59 -9.95 -38.49
CA ASN A 202 -22.71 -9.81 -39.42
C ASN A 202 -23.41 -11.16 -39.65
N LYS A 203 -22.65 -12.25 -39.84
CA LYS A 203 -23.20 -13.60 -39.95
C LYS A 203 -23.90 -14.04 -38.67
N TYR A 204 -23.27 -13.84 -37.52
CA TYR A 204 -23.86 -14.15 -36.22
C TYR A 204 -25.19 -13.42 -36.03
N GLN A 205 -25.26 -12.12 -36.30
CA GLN A 205 -26.48 -11.32 -36.15
C GLN A 205 -27.59 -11.77 -37.10
N GLN A 206 -27.27 -12.11 -38.36
CA GLN A 206 -28.24 -12.61 -39.34
C GLN A 206 -28.79 -13.99 -38.96
N MET A 207 -27.94 -14.89 -38.44
CA MET A 207 -28.29 -16.27 -38.11
C MET A 207 -28.94 -16.39 -36.73
N LYS A 208 -28.67 -15.47 -35.80
CA LYS A 208 -29.23 -15.47 -34.43
C LYS A 208 -30.76 -15.44 -34.41
N THR A 209 -31.39 -14.87 -35.43
CA THR A 209 -32.86 -14.82 -35.55
C THR A 209 -33.48 -16.12 -36.04
N ASP A 210 -32.70 -17.04 -36.62
CA ASP A 210 -33.18 -18.31 -37.16
C ASP A 210 -32.72 -19.49 -36.28
N SER A 211 -33.66 -20.10 -35.55
CA SER A 211 -33.38 -21.24 -34.67
C SER A 211 -32.81 -22.45 -35.41
N SER A 212 -32.99 -22.56 -36.73
CA SER A 212 -32.41 -23.66 -37.52
C SER A 212 -30.89 -23.53 -37.73
N GLN A 213 -30.33 -22.34 -37.55
CA GLN A 213 -28.91 -22.03 -37.78
C GLN A 213 -28.13 -21.78 -36.48
N GLU A 214 -28.65 -22.23 -35.33
CA GLU A 214 -28.05 -21.93 -34.02
C GLU A 214 -26.57 -22.35 -33.90
N ALA A 215 -26.21 -23.53 -34.40
CA ALA A 215 -24.82 -24.02 -34.37
C ALA A 215 -23.87 -23.15 -35.21
N GLU A 216 -24.31 -22.69 -36.39
CA GLU A 216 -23.53 -21.79 -37.25
C GLU A 216 -23.41 -20.40 -36.60
N ALA A 217 -24.49 -19.90 -35.99
CA ALA A 217 -24.46 -18.64 -35.24
C ALA A 217 -23.45 -18.72 -34.08
N GLN A 218 -23.48 -19.78 -33.27
CA GLN A 218 -22.55 -19.99 -32.16
C GLN A 218 -21.10 -20.10 -32.64
N ALA A 219 -20.86 -20.77 -33.76
CA ALA A 219 -19.53 -20.86 -34.36
C ALA A 219 -18.99 -19.49 -34.79
N ASN A 220 -19.78 -18.69 -35.51
CA ASN A 220 -19.39 -17.33 -35.91
C ASN A 220 -19.21 -16.39 -34.69
N CYS A 221 -20.02 -16.56 -33.65
CA CYS A 221 -19.84 -15.85 -32.38
C CYS A 221 -18.48 -16.19 -31.74
N ARG A 222 -18.10 -17.46 -31.70
CA ARG A 222 -16.83 -17.91 -31.12
C ARG A 222 -15.61 -17.37 -31.89
N VAL A 223 -15.68 -17.33 -33.22
CA VAL A 223 -14.66 -16.67 -34.05
C VAL A 223 -14.58 -15.18 -33.72
N SER A 224 -15.72 -14.52 -33.52
CA SER A 224 -15.78 -13.09 -33.14
C SER A 224 -15.14 -12.82 -31.77
N VAL A 225 -15.38 -13.70 -30.78
CA VAL A 225 -14.70 -13.64 -29.47
C VAL A 225 -13.19 -13.80 -29.62
N ALA A 226 -12.74 -14.78 -30.41
CA ALA A 226 -11.31 -14.98 -30.67
C ALA A 226 -10.67 -13.77 -31.37
N ALA A 227 -11.39 -13.14 -32.32
CA ALA A 227 -10.94 -11.92 -32.99
C ALA A 227 -10.83 -10.74 -32.02
N LEU A 228 -11.79 -10.54 -31.12
CA LEU A 228 -11.73 -9.50 -30.06
C LEU A 228 -10.55 -9.73 -29.11
N ASN A 229 -10.34 -10.96 -28.64
CA ASN A 229 -9.20 -11.28 -27.77
C ASN A 229 -7.87 -11.04 -28.49
N THR A 230 -7.79 -11.36 -29.78
CA THR A 230 -6.61 -11.09 -30.59
C THR A 230 -6.41 -9.59 -30.76
N LEU A 231 -7.45 -8.83 -31.08
CA LEU A 231 -7.38 -7.36 -31.16
C LEU A 231 -6.89 -6.75 -29.85
N ALA A 232 -7.38 -7.20 -28.68
CA ALA A 232 -6.91 -6.73 -27.39
C ALA A 232 -5.38 -6.90 -27.23
N GLY A 233 -4.83 -8.05 -27.63
CA GLY A 233 -3.38 -8.31 -27.61
C GLY A 233 -2.55 -7.46 -28.57
N TYR A 234 -3.15 -6.86 -29.61
CA TYR A 234 -2.45 -5.98 -30.57
C TYR A 234 -2.65 -4.49 -30.26
N ILE A 235 -3.87 -4.09 -29.87
CA ILE A 235 -4.24 -2.71 -29.54
C ILE A 235 -3.35 -2.16 -28.42
N ASP A 236 -2.81 -2.99 -27.53
CA ASP A 236 -1.96 -2.54 -26.42
C ASP A 236 -0.62 -1.93 -26.85
N TRP A 237 -0.04 -2.34 -27.97
CA TRP A 237 1.33 -1.92 -28.35
C TRP A 237 1.45 -1.31 -29.74
N VAL A 238 0.49 -1.54 -30.63
CA VAL A 238 0.50 -0.98 -31.99
C VAL A 238 0.55 0.56 -32.01
N SER A 239 1.07 1.20 -33.06
CA SER A 239 0.96 2.66 -33.19
C SER A 239 -0.50 3.13 -33.18
N LEU A 240 -0.79 4.21 -32.45
CA LEU A 240 -2.11 4.86 -32.39
C LEU A 240 -2.65 5.25 -33.78
N ASN A 241 -1.77 5.48 -34.76
CA ASN A 241 -2.18 5.75 -36.13
C ASN A 241 -2.96 4.60 -36.76
N HIS A 242 -2.65 3.34 -36.42
CA HIS A 242 -3.41 2.21 -36.94
C HIS A 242 -4.74 2.02 -36.19
N ILE A 243 -4.77 2.32 -34.88
CA ILE A 243 -6.02 2.27 -34.10
C ILE A 243 -7.01 3.33 -34.60
N THR A 244 -6.48 4.48 -35.02
CA THR A 244 -7.25 5.66 -35.48
C THR A 244 -7.32 5.76 -37.00
N ALA A 245 -6.91 4.73 -37.73
CA ALA A 245 -7.00 4.67 -39.19
C ALA A 245 -8.46 4.64 -39.67
N GLU A 246 -8.70 4.98 -40.94
CA GLU A 246 -10.03 4.97 -41.57
C GLU A 246 -11.10 5.68 -40.71
N ASN A 247 -10.82 6.89 -40.22
CA ASN A 247 -11.69 7.63 -39.29
C ASN A 247 -12.06 6.86 -38.01
N CYS A 248 -11.11 6.12 -37.44
CA CYS A 248 -11.32 5.32 -36.22
C CYS A 248 -12.38 4.21 -36.36
N LYS A 249 -12.53 3.64 -37.56
CA LYS A 249 -13.46 2.53 -37.86
C LYS A 249 -13.40 1.37 -36.84
N LEU A 250 -12.21 1.03 -36.36
CA LEU A 250 -12.03 0.02 -35.30
C LEU A 250 -12.78 0.42 -34.03
N VAL A 251 -12.57 1.65 -33.56
CA VAL A 251 -13.20 2.19 -32.34
C VAL A 251 -14.72 2.25 -32.49
N GLU A 252 -15.21 2.72 -33.64
CA GLU A 252 -16.65 2.73 -33.94
C GLU A 252 -17.24 1.32 -33.93
N THR A 253 -16.57 0.36 -34.57
CA THR A 253 -17.00 -1.05 -34.58
C THR A 253 -17.09 -1.61 -33.16
N LEU A 254 -16.11 -1.29 -32.29
CA LEU A 254 -16.14 -1.72 -30.90
C LEU A 254 -17.31 -1.09 -30.12
N CYS A 255 -17.65 0.18 -30.38
CA CYS A 255 -18.82 0.82 -29.77
C CYS A 255 -20.13 0.14 -30.18
N LEU A 256 -20.30 -0.25 -31.45
CA LEU A 256 -21.49 -1.00 -31.90
C LEU A 256 -21.67 -2.31 -31.13
N LEU A 257 -20.57 -3.00 -30.83
CA LEU A 257 -20.56 -4.29 -30.14
C LEU A 257 -20.87 -4.19 -28.64
N LEU A 258 -20.90 -2.99 -28.05
CA LEU A 258 -21.28 -2.81 -26.64
C LEU A 258 -22.73 -3.24 -26.37
N ASN A 259 -23.60 -3.23 -27.38
CA ASN A 259 -24.99 -3.68 -27.26
C ASN A 259 -25.20 -5.15 -27.65
N GLU A 260 -24.14 -5.89 -27.99
CA GLU A 260 -24.21 -7.33 -28.28
C GLU A 260 -23.77 -8.15 -27.07
N GLN A 261 -24.73 -8.78 -26.38
CA GLN A 261 -24.52 -9.44 -25.08
C GLN A 261 -23.33 -10.43 -25.03
N GLU A 262 -23.09 -11.17 -26.11
CA GLU A 262 -22.01 -12.17 -26.20
C GLU A 262 -20.63 -11.54 -26.45
N LEU A 263 -20.57 -10.32 -27.00
CA LEU A 263 -19.35 -9.67 -27.47
C LEU A 263 -18.98 -8.40 -26.67
N GLN A 264 -19.93 -7.84 -25.94
CA GLN A 264 -19.82 -6.57 -25.21
C GLN A 264 -18.60 -6.50 -24.28
N LEU A 265 -18.27 -7.59 -23.58
CA LEU A 265 -17.13 -7.63 -22.66
C LEU A 265 -15.79 -7.51 -23.41
N GLY A 266 -15.61 -8.30 -24.48
CA GLY A 266 -14.41 -8.24 -25.32
C GLY A 266 -14.29 -6.90 -26.05
N ALA A 267 -15.42 -6.30 -26.45
CA ALA A 267 -15.45 -4.98 -27.04
C ALA A 267 -15.03 -3.88 -26.05
N ALA A 268 -15.57 -3.92 -24.82
CA ALA A 268 -15.20 -3.01 -23.74
C ALA A 268 -13.73 -3.17 -23.32
N GLU A 269 -13.19 -4.40 -23.33
CA GLU A 269 -11.76 -4.66 -23.11
C GLU A 269 -10.90 -3.92 -24.14
N CYS A 270 -11.20 -4.10 -25.43
CA CYS A 270 -10.46 -3.46 -26.51
C CYS A 270 -10.53 -1.92 -26.41
N LEU A 271 -11.71 -1.37 -26.11
CA LEU A 271 -11.88 0.07 -25.89
C LEU A 271 -11.06 0.56 -24.70
N LEU A 272 -11.06 -0.18 -23.59
CA LEU A 272 -10.30 0.21 -22.40
C LEU A 272 -8.81 0.26 -22.73
N ILE A 273 -8.27 -0.76 -23.39
CA ILE A 273 -6.86 -0.82 -23.78
C ILE A 273 -6.54 0.36 -24.71
N ALA A 274 -7.38 0.63 -25.72
CA ALA A 274 -7.18 1.73 -26.67
C ALA A 274 -7.12 3.10 -25.97
N VAL A 275 -8.08 3.40 -25.08
CA VAL A 275 -8.17 4.69 -24.38
C VAL A 275 -7.06 4.84 -23.33
N SER A 276 -6.65 3.73 -22.71
CA SER A 276 -5.60 3.70 -21.68
C SER A 276 -4.17 3.71 -22.24
N ARG A 277 -4.00 3.74 -23.57
CA ARG A 277 -2.69 3.77 -24.22
C ARG A 277 -1.81 4.91 -23.69
N LYS A 278 -0.61 4.55 -23.24
CA LYS A 278 0.46 5.50 -22.90
C LYS A 278 1.14 5.97 -24.19
N GLY A 279 1.48 7.25 -24.28
CA GLY A 279 2.10 7.85 -25.46
C GLY A 279 2.00 9.37 -25.47
N LYS A 280 2.42 10.00 -26.57
CA LYS A 280 2.24 11.45 -26.77
C LYS A 280 0.75 11.77 -26.73
N LEU A 281 0.40 12.78 -25.95
CA LEU A 281 -1.00 13.14 -25.74
C LEU A 281 -1.69 13.61 -27.03
N GLU A 282 -0.95 14.30 -27.92
CA GLU A 282 -1.44 14.74 -29.24
C GLU A 282 -1.95 13.59 -30.11
N ASP A 283 -1.23 12.46 -30.13
CA ASP A 283 -1.63 11.29 -30.94
C ASP A 283 -2.94 10.67 -30.42
N ARG A 284 -3.25 10.87 -29.13
CA ARG A 284 -4.46 10.36 -28.47
C ARG A 284 -5.66 11.28 -28.66
N LYS A 285 -5.47 12.52 -29.15
CA LYS A 285 -6.56 13.49 -29.42
C LYS A 285 -7.63 12.92 -30.34
N ARG A 286 -7.25 12.05 -31.29
CA ARG A 286 -8.19 11.39 -32.22
C ARG A 286 -9.19 10.46 -31.52
N LEU A 287 -8.88 9.94 -30.33
CA LEU A 287 -9.81 9.13 -29.55
C LEU A 287 -10.98 9.94 -28.97
N MET A 288 -10.95 11.27 -29.05
CA MET A 288 -12.10 12.12 -28.75
C MET A 288 -13.29 11.89 -29.68
N ILE A 289 -13.12 11.14 -30.77
CA ILE A 289 -14.23 10.62 -31.58
C ILE A 289 -15.22 9.77 -30.75
N LEU A 290 -14.77 9.20 -29.62
CA LEU A 290 -15.65 8.51 -28.69
C LEU A 290 -16.72 9.43 -28.11
N PHE A 291 -16.50 10.75 -28.05
CA PHE A 291 -17.52 11.74 -27.71
C PHE A 291 -18.44 12.11 -28.88
N GLY A 292 -18.29 11.49 -30.05
CA GLY A 292 -19.21 11.65 -31.18
C GLY A 292 -20.58 11.01 -30.91
N ASP A 293 -21.59 11.42 -31.68
CA ASP A 293 -23.00 11.05 -31.46
C ASP A 293 -23.21 9.54 -31.43
N VAL A 294 -22.62 8.82 -32.40
CA VAL A 294 -22.76 7.36 -32.53
C VAL A 294 -22.15 6.67 -31.31
N ALA A 295 -20.88 6.93 -31.02
CA ALA A 295 -20.16 6.27 -29.93
C ALA A 295 -20.80 6.55 -28.56
N MET A 296 -21.15 7.80 -28.26
CA MET A 296 -21.83 8.15 -27.01
C MET A 296 -23.24 7.57 -26.91
N HIS A 297 -23.97 7.43 -28.02
CA HIS A 297 -25.28 6.78 -28.00
C HIS A 297 -25.18 5.31 -27.56
N TYR A 298 -24.23 4.54 -28.13
CA TYR A 298 -24.01 3.15 -27.74
C TYR A 298 -23.49 3.02 -26.31
N ILE A 299 -22.55 3.89 -25.91
CA ILE A 299 -22.00 3.90 -24.54
C ILE A 299 -23.09 4.24 -23.52
N LEU A 300 -23.92 5.25 -23.77
CA LEU A 300 -25.03 5.62 -22.89
C LEU A 300 -26.09 4.52 -22.83
N SER A 301 -26.46 3.94 -23.97
CA SER A 301 -27.39 2.80 -24.03
C SER A 301 -26.88 1.64 -23.17
N ALA A 302 -25.60 1.26 -23.30
CA ALA A 302 -25.00 0.19 -22.52
C ALA A 302 -24.85 0.53 -21.02
N ALA A 303 -24.62 1.81 -20.69
CA ALA A 303 -24.58 2.27 -19.30
C ALA A 303 -26.00 2.22 -18.66
N GLN A 304 -27.05 2.50 -19.44
CA GLN A 304 -28.43 2.49 -18.96
C GLN A 304 -28.99 1.08 -18.72
N THR A 305 -28.45 0.03 -19.37
CA THR A 305 -28.81 -1.36 -19.03
C THR A 305 -28.35 -1.80 -17.64
N ALA A 306 -27.50 -1.00 -16.99
CA ALA A 306 -27.06 -1.27 -15.62
C ALA A 306 -28.20 -1.16 -14.59
N ASP A 307 -29.36 -0.59 -14.95
CA ASP A 307 -30.46 -0.38 -14.01
C ASP A 307 -31.41 -1.59 -13.93
N GLY A 308 -31.69 -2.06 -12.71
CA GLY A 308 -32.84 -2.90 -12.38
C GLY A 308 -32.78 -4.42 -12.66
N GLY A 309 -31.74 -4.95 -13.31
CA GLY A 309 -31.70 -6.37 -13.73
C GLY A 309 -31.30 -7.41 -12.67
N GLY A 310 -30.79 -6.99 -11.51
CA GLY A 310 -30.13 -7.88 -10.53
C GLY A 310 -28.72 -8.33 -10.96
N LEU A 311 -28.07 -9.17 -10.15
CA LEU A 311 -26.72 -9.65 -10.46
C LEU A 311 -26.74 -10.76 -11.52
N VAL A 312 -26.21 -10.46 -12.70
CA VAL A 312 -25.82 -11.46 -13.71
C VAL A 312 -24.31 -11.33 -13.93
N GLU A 313 -23.52 -12.31 -13.48
CA GLU A 313 -22.05 -12.22 -13.39
C GLU A 313 -21.39 -11.71 -14.68
N LYS A 314 -21.72 -12.30 -15.84
CA LYS A 314 -21.17 -11.89 -17.14
C LYS A 314 -21.50 -10.44 -17.49
N HIS A 315 -22.72 -10.00 -17.20
CA HIS A 315 -23.12 -8.61 -17.44
C HIS A 315 -22.46 -7.67 -16.44
N TYR A 316 -22.33 -8.07 -15.18
CA TYR A 316 -21.67 -7.27 -14.15
C TYR A 316 -20.17 -7.07 -14.43
N LEU A 317 -19.48 -8.11 -14.90
CA LEU A 317 -18.09 -8.00 -15.39
C LEU A 317 -17.97 -7.02 -16.56
N PHE A 318 -18.93 -7.05 -17.49
CA PHE A 318 -19.01 -6.07 -18.57
C PHE A 318 -19.21 -4.65 -18.04
N LEU A 319 -20.12 -4.43 -17.09
CA LEU A 319 -20.35 -3.11 -16.48
C LEU A 319 -19.11 -2.58 -15.76
N LYS A 320 -18.37 -3.44 -15.04
CA LYS A 320 -17.06 -3.06 -14.46
C LYS A 320 -16.10 -2.59 -15.54
N ARG A 321 -16.03 -3.31 -16.66
CA ARG A 321 -15.15 -2.94 -17.77
C ARG A 321 -15.58 -1.64 -18.45
N LEU A 322 -16.88 -1.45 -18.70
CA LEU A 322 -17.42 -0.23 -19.29
C LEU A 322 -17.22 0.99 -18.37
N CYS A 323 -17.39 0.82 -17.06
CA CYS A 323 -17.07 1.87 -16.08
C CYS A 323 -15.60 2.29 -16.18
N GLN A 324 -14.67 1.33 -16.31
CA GLN A 324 -13.25 1.62 -16.50
C GLN A 324 -12.99 2.38 -17.81
N VAL A 325 -13.68 2.04 -18.91
CA VAL A 325 -13.60 2.78 -20.17
C VAL A 325 -13.98 4.25 -19.97
N LEU A 326 -15.10 4.50 -19.28
CA LEU A 326 -15.55 5.86 -18.97
C LEU A 326 -14.60 6.63 -18.05
N CYS A 327 -14.01 5.95 -17.05
CA CYS A 327 -12.98 6.55 -16.19
C CYS A 327 -11.74 6.94 -17.00
N ALA A 328 -11.26 6.04 -17.87
CA ALA A 328 -10.12 6.29 -18.74
C ALA A 328 -10.40 7.42 -19.74
N LEU A 329 -11.61 7.47 -20.30
CA LEU A 329 -12.03 8.51 -21.24
C LEU A 329 -12.14 9.89 -20.57
N GLY A 330 -12.69 9.96 -19.36
CA GLY A 330 -12.73 11.19 -18.57
C GLY A 330 -11.34 11.70 -18.21
N ASN A 331 -10.44 10.81 -17.81
CA ASN A 331 -9.06 11.17 -17.52
C ASN A 331 -8.31 11.65 -18.78
N LEU A 332 -8.57 11.04 -19.94
CA LEU A 332 -8.02 11.49 -21.22
C LEU A 332 -8.55 12.89 -21.59
N LEU A 333 -9.84 13.15 -21.40
CA LEU A 333 -10.44 14.47 -21.63
C LEU A 333 -9.77 15.54 -20.74
N CYS A 334 -9.66 15.27 -19.44
CA CYS A 334 -8.94 16.15 -18.50
C CYS A 334 -7.50 16.42 -18.93
N ALA A 335 -6.77 15.39 -19.36
CA ALA A 335 -5.39 15.57 -19.80
C ALA A 335 -5.30 16.44 -21.07
N LEU A 336 -6.16 16.20 -22.06
CA LEU A 336 -6.14 16.93 -23.33
C LEU A 336 -6.50 18.41 -23.15
N LEU A 337 -7.55 18.71 -22.39
CA LEU A 337 -7.96 20.08 -22.12
C LEU A 337 -6.94 20.87 -21.30
N ALA A 338 -6.10 20.20 -20.50
CA ALA A 338 -5.01 20.83 -19.78
C ALA A 338 -3.82 21.20 -20.68
N LEU A 339 -3.67 20.58 -21.85
CA LEU A 339 -2.50 20.75 -22.72
C LEU A 339 -2.64 21.87 -23.76
N ASP A 340 -3.83 22.00 -24.37
CA ASP A 340 -4.06 22.92 -25.50
C ASP A 340 -5.37 23.70 -25.32
N ALA A 341 -5.26 25.03 -25.22
CA ALA A 341 -6.40 25.94 -25.09
C ALA A 341 -7.34 25.91 -26.31
N ASN A 342 -6.90 25.35 -27.45
CA ASN A 342 -7.74 25.18 -28.63
C ASN A 342 -8.66 23.95 -28.55
N ILE A 343 -8.42 23.02 -27.61
CA ILE A 343 -9.31 21.87 -27.40
C ILE A 343 -10.52 22.37 -26.61
N GLN A 344 -11.70 22.27 -27.22
CA GLN A 344 -12.96 22.62 -26.60
C GLN A 344 -13.59 21.40 -25.92
N THR A 345 -14.44 21.65 -24.93
CA THR A 345 -15.26 20.61 -24.32
C THR A 345 -16.12 19.91 -25.40
N PRO A 346 -16.14 18.57 -25.46
CA PRO A 346 -16.94 17.86 -26.45
C PRO A 346 -18.43 18.17 -26.36
N ILE A 347 -19.13 18.22 -27.49
CA ILE A 347 -20.57 18.55 -27.57
C ILE A 347 -21.41 17.56 -26.75
N ASN A 348 -21.09 16.25 -26.82
CA ASN A 348 -21.79 15.20 -26.07
C ASN A 348 -21.20 14.96 -24.67
N PHE A 349 -20.49 15.94 -24.09
CA PHE A 349 -20.02 15.84 -22.71
C PHE A 349 -21.17 15.61 -21.73
N GLY A 350 -22.35 16.18 -21.97
CA GLY A 350 -23.56 15.89 -21.20
C GLY A 350 -23.95 14.39 -21.21
N MET A 351 -23.93 13.74 -22.37
CA MET A 351 -24.21 12.29 -22.48
C MET A 351 -23.17 11.44 -21.75
N TYR A 352 -21.91 11.85 -21.81
CA TYR A 352 -20.84 11.22 -21.03
C TYR A 352 -21.13 11.31 -19.52
N LEU A 353 -21.49 12.50 -19.03
CA LEU A 353 -21.81 12.72 -17.62
C LEU A 353 -23.03 11.92 -17.17
N GLU A 354 -24.06 11.80 -18.02
CA GLU A 354 -25.23 10.96 -17.74
C GLU A 354 -24.85 9.47 -17.68
N SER A 355 -24.05 8.99 -18.64
CA SER A 355 -23.54 7.62 -18.64
C SER A 355 -22.72 7.33 -17.37
N PHE A 356 -21.89 8.28 -16.96
CA PHE A 356 -21.03 8.15 -15.79
C PHE A 356 -21.82 8.24 -14.48
N LEU A 357 -22.85 9.08 -14.43
CA LEU A 357 -23.76 9.17 -13.30
C LEU A 357 -24.53 7.85 -13.08
N ALA A 358 -24.89 7.12 -14.14
CA ALA A 358 -25.53 5.81 -14.03
C ALA A 358 -24.71 4.82 -13.18
N PHE A 359 -23.38 4.77 -13.37
CA PHE A 359 -22.47 3.97 -12.52
C PHE A 359 -22.35 4.52 -11.10
N THR A 360 -22.46 5.84 -10.94
CA THR A 360 -22.40 6.52 -9.63
C THR A 360 -23.64 6.21 -8.78
N THR A 361 -24.78 5.90 -9.41
CA THR A 361 -26.04 5.54 -8.75
C THR A 361 -26.32 4.03 -8.72
N HIS A 362 -25.53 3.23 -9.42
CA HIS A 362 -25.71 1.78 -9.53
C HIS A 362 -25.67 1.06 -8.17
N PRO A 363 -26.42 -0.04 -7.92
CA PRO A 363 -26.44 -0.73 -6.62
C PRO A 363 -25.09 -1.25 -6.09
N SER A 364 -24.19 -1.71 -6.96
CA SER A 364 -22.85 -2.17 -6.56
C SER A 364 -22.00 -1.07 -5.93
N GLN A 365 -21.49 -1.33 -4.72
CA GLN A 365 -20.54 -0.44 -4.03
C GLN A 365 -19.20 -0.34 -4.77
N PHE A 366 -18.78 -1.40 -5.46
CA PHE A 366 -17.56 -1.41 -6.27
C PHE A 366 -17.67 -0.49 -7.50
N LEU A 367 -18.79 -0.51 -8.20
CA LEU A 367 -19.00 0.38 -9.34
C LEU A 367 -19.11 1.85 -8.90
N ARG A 368 -19.85 2.12 -7.81
CA ARG A 368 -19.91 3.46 -7.23
C ARG A 368 -18.52 3.99 -6.92
N SER A 369 -17.71 3.22 -6.18
CA SER A 369 -16.37 3.65 -5.77
C SER A 369 -15.44 3.93 -6.95
N SER A 370 -15.53 3.11 -7.99
CA SER A 370 -14.73 3.23 -9.21
C SER A 370 -14.89 4.59 -9.92
N THR A 371 -16.02 5.29 -9.68
CA THR A 371 -16.28 6.60 -10.28
C THR A 371 -15.60 7.77 -9.56
N HIS A 372 -15.27 7.62 -8.27
CA HIS A 372 -14.94 8.75 -7.39
C HIS A 372 -13.70 9.52 -7.86
N MET A 373 -12.64 8.80 -8.24
CA MET A 373 -11.39 9.44 -8.69
C MET A 373 -11.59 10.29 -9.94
N THR A 374 -12.35 9.81 -10.92
CA THR A 374 -12.62 10.55 -12.16
C THR A 374 -13.56 11.73 -11.90
N TRP A 375 -14.59 11.59 -11.06
CA TRP A 375 -15.39 12.76 -10.63
C TRP A 375 -14.50 13.83 -9.98
N GLY A 376 -13.61 13.43 -9.06
CA GLY A 376 -12.65 14.35 -8.46
C GLY A 376 -11.76 15.05 -9.50
N ALA A 377 -11.31 14.33 -10.53
CA ALA A 377 -10.55 14.94 -11.62
C ALA A 377 -11.37 15.96 -12.41
N LEU A 378 -12.62 15.63 -12.79
CA LEU A 378 -13.52 16.53 -13.52
C LEU A 378 -13.82 17.81 -12.73
N PHE A 379 -14.16 17.70 -11.45
CA PHE A 379 -14.48 18.86 -10.59
C PHE A 379 -13.26 19.71 -10.21
N ARG A 380 -12.04 19.16 -10.29
CA ARG A 380 -10.80 19.92 -10.07
C ARG A 380 -10.22 20.53 -11.35
N HIS A 381 -10.65 20.08 -12.52
CA HIS A 381 -10.11 20.55 -13.78
C HIS A 381 -10.50 22.01 -14.06
N GLU A 382 -9.53 22.85 -14.43
CA GLU A 382 -9.73 24.30 -14.56
C GLU A 382 -10.81 24.70 -15.59
N VAL A 383 -10.84 24.04 -16.74
CA VAL A 383 -11.85 24.28 -17.80
C VAL A 383 -13.19 23.62 -17.46
N LEU A 384 -13.21 22.29 -17.29
CA LEU A 384 -14.44 21.51 -17.07
C LEU A 384 -15.22 21.92 -15.81
N SER A 385 -14.54 22.35 -14.75
CA SER A 385 -15.21 22.83 -13.52
C SER A 385 -16.09 24.06 -13.74
N ARG A 386 -15.92 24.78 -14.86
CA ARG A 386 -16.73 25.93 -15.27
C ARG A 386 -17.74 25.58 -16.36
N ASP A 387 -17.75 24.33 -16.82
CA ASP A 387 -18.61 23.87 -17.90
C ASP A 387 -20.08 23.79 -17.43
N PRO A 388 -21.05 24.36 -18.18
CA PRO A 388 -22.45 24.34 -17.79
C PRO A 388 -23.04 22.94 -17.59
N ALA A 389 -22.60 21.94 -18.37
CA ALA A 389 -23.11 20.58 -18.25
C ALA A 389 -22.61 19.92 -16.96
N LEU A 390 -21.35 20.15 -16.58
CA LEU A 390 -20.82 19.64 -15.30
C LEU A 390 -21.49 20.30 -14.11
N LEU A 391 -21.65 21.63 -14.15
CA LEU A 391 -22.33 22.38 -13.09
C LEU A 391 -23.80 21.93 -12.93
N ALA A 392 -24.50 21.66 -14.03
CA ALA A 392 -25.88 21.17 -13.99
C ALA A 392 -26.04 19.77 -13.37
N VAL A 393 -24.97 18.96 -13.34
CA VAL A 393 -24.98 17.61 -12.75
C VAL A 393 -24.75 17.65 -11.23
N ILE A 394 -24.16 18.72 -10.69
CA ILE A 394 -23.81 18.83 -9.26
C ILE A 394 -24.96 18.43 -8.31
N PRO A 395 -26.21 18.93 -8.46
CA PRO A 395 -27.30 18.56 -7.54
C PRO A 395 -27.63 17.06 -7.59
N LYS A 396 -27.55 16.43 -8.78
CA LYS A 396 -27.76 14.99 -8.94
C LYS A 396 -26.62 14.20 -8.30
N TYR A 397 -25.38 14.64 -8.50
CA TYR A 397 -24.21 14.04 -7.89
C TYR A 397 -24.27 14.10 -6.36
N LEU A 398 -24.54 15.27 -5.79
CA LEU A 398 -24.67 15.43 -4.33
C LEU A 398 -25.78 14.53 -3.76
N ARG A 399 -26.91 14.38 -4.47
CA ARG A 399 -27.97 13.47 -4.05
C ARG A 399 -27.53 12.01 -4.07
N ALA A 400 -26.78 11.60 -5.10
CA ALA A 400 -26.17 10.27 -5.14
C ALA A 400 -25.16 10.07 -4.01
N SER A 401 -24.36 11.10 -3.69
CA SER A 401 -23.43 11.09 -2.55
C SER A 401 -24.12 10.80 -1.22
N MET A 402 -25.29 11.40 -0.99
CA MET A 402 -26.07 11.15 0.24
C MET A 402 -26.44 9.67 0.40
N THR A 403 -26.72 8.96 -0.69
CA THR A 403 -26.97 7.51 -0.66
C THR A 403 -25.69 6.70 -0.55
N ASN A 404 -24.65 7.08 -1.30
CA ASN A 404 -23.39 6.33 -1.40
C ASN A 404 -22.59 6.34 -0.10
N LEU A 405 -22.75 7.37 0.72
CA LEU A 405 -22.08 7.48 2.03
C LEU A 405 -22.69 6.57 3.11
N VAL A 406 -23.89 6.04 2.88
CA VAL A 406 -24.57 5.14 3.82
C VAL A 406 -23.91 3.75 3.78
N LYS A 407 -23.43 3.30 4.94
CA LYS A 407 -22.70 2.04 5.09
C LYS A 407 -23.63 0.83 5.07
N MET A 408 -23.97 0.37 3.88
CA MET A 408 -24.84 -0.77 3.59
C MET A 408 -24.25 -1.67 2.51
N GLY A 409 -24.75 -2.89 2.39
CA GLY A 409 -24.30 -3.83 1.36
C GLY A 409 -23.25 -4.84 1.84
N PHE A 410 -23.24 -5.19 3.12
CA PHE A 410 -22.35 -6.24 3.63
C PHE A 410 -22.65 -7.59 2.97
N PRO A 411 -21.65 -8.39 2.57
CA PRO A 411 -21.84 -9.74 2.02
C PRO A 411 -22.73 -10.65 2.89
N SER A 412 -22.61 -10.57 4.21
CA SER A 412 -23.40 -11.37 5.15
C SER A 412 -24.88 -10.98 5.24
N LYS A 413 -25.27 -9.80 4.75
CA LYS A 413 -26.61 -9.20 4.97
C LYS A 413 -27.48 -9.23 3.72
N THR A 414 -28.74 -8.85 3.86
CA THR A 414 -29.73 -8.70 2.77
C THR A 414 -30.53 -7.40 2.88
N ASP A 415 -29.96 -6.40 3.56
CA ASP A 415 -30.60 -5.10 3.84
C ASP A 415 -30.57 -4.13 2.65
N SER A 416 -29.78 -4.44 1.61
CA SER A 416 -29.64 -3.63 0.40
C SER A 416 -29.44 -4.52 -0.83
N PRO A 417 -29.91 -4.11 -2.03
CA PRO A 417 -29.53 -4.75 -3.30
C PRO A 417 -28.01 -4.83 -3.50
N SER A 418 -27.25 -3.92 -2.87
CA SER A 418 -25.79 -3.93 -2.87
C SER A 418 -25.19 -5.23 -2.29
N CYS A 419 -25.88 -5.90 -1.36
CA CYS A 419 -25.37 -7.10 -0.71
C CYS A 419 -25.07 -8.24 -1.70
N GLU A 420 -25.92 -8.40 -2.72
CA GLU A 420 -25.73 -9.44 -3.74
C GLU A 420 -24.45 -9.20 -4.55
N TYR A 421 -24.20 -7.96 -4.99
CA TYR A 421 -22.96 -7.58 -5.66
C TYR A 421 -21.74 -7.71 -4.74
N SER A 422 -21.86 -7.32 -3.48
CA SER A 422 -20.75 -7.42 -2.52
C SER A 422 -20.31 -8.86 -2.26
N ARG A 423 -21.23 -9.85 -2.29
CA ARG A 423 -20.86 -11.27 -2.20
C ARG A 423 -20.03 -11.76 -3.39
N PHE A 424 -20.15 -11.08 -4.53
CA PHE A 424 -19.32 -11.35 -5.70
C PHE A 424 -17.97 -10.62 -5.63
N ASP A 425 -17.92 -9.49 -4.94
CA ASP A 425 -16.75 -8.58 -4.92
C ASP A 425 -15.81 -8.79 -3.72
N PHE A 426 -16.31 -9.31 -2.60
CA PHE A 426 -15.58 -9.41 -1.33
C PHE A 426 -15.79 -10.78 -0.68
N ASP A 427 -14.71 -11.34 -0.15
CA ASP A 427 -14.74 -12.66 0.51
C ASP A 427 -15.35 -12.60 1.92
N SER A 428 -15.25 -11.45 2.60
CA SER A 428 -15.71 -11.26 3.98
C SER A 428 -16.29 -9.86 4.24
N ASP A 429 -17.02 -9.74 5.35
CA ASP A 429 -17.52 -8.44 5.82
C ASP A 429 -16.37 -7.51 6.26
N GLU A 430 -15.27 -8.07 6.77
CA GLU A 430 -14.05 -7.35 7.12
C GLU A 430 -13.40 -6.70 5.89
N ASP A 431 -13.29 -7.46 4.79
CA ASP A 431 -12.74 -6.97 3.51
C ASP A 431 -13.62 -5.87 2.93
N PHE A 432 -14.94 -6.10 2.91
CA PHE A 432 -15.92 -5.09 2.51
C PHE A 432 -15.80 -3.82 3.37
N ASN A 433 -15.66 -3.96 4.69
CA ASN A 433 -15.57 -2.84 5.61
C ASN A 433 -14.30 -2.02 5.40
N ALA A 434 -13.14 -2.67 5.18
CA ALA A 434 -11.89 -2.00 4.86
C ALA A 434 -12.00 -1.24 3.54
N PHE A 435 -12.53 -1.89 2.50
CA PHE A 435 -12.82 -1.27 1.20
C PHE A 435 -13.75 -0.05 1.33
N PHE A 436 -14.88 -0.20 2.03
CA PHE A 436 -15.88 0.85 2.16
C PHE A 436 -15.31 2.07 2.89
N ASN A 437 -14.53 1.87 3.95
CA ASN A 437 -13.91 2.99 4.67
C ASN A 437 -12.93 3.77 3.78
N SER A 438 -12.13 3.08 2.96
CA SER A 438 -11.23 3.70 1.98
C SER A 438 -12.02 4.45 0.90
N SER A 439 -13.04 3.81 0.33
CA SER A 439 -13.94 4.42 -0.66
C SER A 439 -14.64 5.65 -0.10
N ARG A 440 -15.09 5.61 1.16
CA ARG A 440 -15.76 6.74 1.82
C ARG A 440 -14.82 7.92 2.03
N ALA A 441 -13.57 7.67 2.41
CA ALA A 441 -12.55 8.72 2.53
C ALA A 441 -12.32 9.43 1.18
N GLN A 442 -12.18 8.65 0.11
CA GLN A 442 -12.08 9.17 -1.26
C GLN A 442 -13.33 9.95 -1.67
N HIS A 443 -14.52 9.44 -1.37
CA HIS A 443 -15.79 10.10 -1.67
C HIS A 443 -15.90 11.46 -0.98
N GLY A 444 -15.49 11.55 0.29
CA GLY A 444 -15.45 12.79 1.04
C GLY A 444 -14.59 13.86 0.38
N GLU A 445 -13.45 13.49 -0.21
CA GLU A 445 -12.61 14.42 -0.96
C GLU A 445 -13.30 14.94 -2.23
N VAL A 446 -14.07 14.10 -2.90
CA VAL A 446 -14.87 14.55 -4.06
C VAL A 446 -16.01 15.47 -3.65
N VAL A 447 -16.68 15.18 -2.52
CA VAL A 447 -17.72 16.08 -1.97
C VAL A 447 -17.15 17.47 -1.67
N ARG A 448 -15.91 17.56 -1.14
CA ARG A 448 -15.22 18.85 -0.98
C ARG A 448 -14.96 19.53 -2.33
N CYS A 449 -14.51 18.79 -3.34
CA CYS A 449 -14.31 19.35 -4.68
C CYS A 449 -15.61 19.95 -5.25
N VAL A 450 -16.74 19.27 -5.07
CA VAL A 450 -18.07 19.74 -5.50
C VAL A 450 -18.53 20.95 -4.70
N CYS A 451 -18.37 20.91 -3.37
CA CYS A 451 -18.70 22.03 -2.48
C CYS A 451 -17.92 23.30 -2.85
N ARG A 452 -16.68 23.17 -3.32
CA ARG A 452 -15.92 24.32 -3.81
C ARG A 452 -16.55 24.97 -5.06
N LEU A 453 -17.24 24.20 -5.90
CA LEU A 453 -17.88 24.71 -7.12
C LEU A 453 -19.27 25.28 -6.85
N ASP A 454 -20.06 24.62 -6.00
CA ASP A 454 -21.38 25.08 -5.59
C ASP A 454 -21.57 24.92 -4.07
N PRO A 455 -21.02 25.85 -3.28
CA PRO A 455 -21.09 25.79 -1.82
C PRO A 455 -22.52 26.03 -1.32
N LYS A 456 -23.33 26.80 -2.06
CA LYS A 456 -24.71 27.14 -1.65
C LYS A 456 -25.61 25.91 -1.72
N THR A 457 -25.63 25.21 -2.85
CA THR A 457 -26.43 23.98 -2.99
C THR A 457 -25.92 22.90 -2.03
N SER A 458 -24.61 22.77 -1.89
CA SER A 458 -24.00 21.80 -0.97
C SER A 458 -24.41 22.04 0.48
N PHE A 459 -24.36 23.30 0.94
CA PHE A 459 -24.81 23.69 2.28
C PHE A 459 -26.30 23.45 2.47
N GLN A 460 -27.14 23.81 1.50
CA GLN A 460 -28.60 23.60 1.57
C GLN A 460 -28.95 22.11 1.72
N MET A 461 -28.35 21.24 0.91
CA MET A 461 -28.59 19.79 1.00
C MET A 461 -28.11 19.21 2.32
N ALA A 462 -26.96 19.66 2.82
CA ALA A 462 -26.46 19.22 4.13
C ALA A 462 -27.37 19.70 5.28
N ALA A 463 -27.86 20.94 5.20
CA ALA A 463 -28.78 21.53 6.16
C ALA A 463 -30.12 20.80 6.18
N GLU A 464 -30.70 20.51 5.01
CA GLU A 464 -31.94 19.74 4.88
C GLU A 464 -31.79 18.33 5.45
N TRP A 465 -30.69 17.65 5.15
CA TRP A 465 -30.45 16.30 5.67
C TRP A 465 -30.28 16.30 7.19
N LEU A 466 -29.55 17.26 7.75
CA LEU A 466 -29.42 17.42 9.19
C LEU A 466 -30.78 17.69 9.86
N LYS A 467 -31.57 18.63 9.32
CA LYS A 467 -32.92 18.93 9.84
C LYS A 467 -33.83 17.70 9.79
N TYR A 468 -33.76 16.92 8.71
CA TYR A 468 -34.49 15.67 8.60
C TYR A 468 -34.07 14.66 9.67
N GLN A 469 -32.76 14.42 9.85
CA GLN A 469 -32.25 13.47 10.85
C GLN A 469 -32.60 13.86 12.29
N LEU A 470 -32.60 15.16 12.59
CA LEU A 470 -33.02 15.68 13.90
C LEU A 470 -34.51 15.46 14.18
N SER A 471 -35.34 15.37 13.14
CA SER A 471 -36.78 15.12 13.25
C SER A 471 -37.18 13.65 13.18
N ALA A 472 -36.31 12.79 12.65
CA ALA A 472 -36.58 11.38 12.43
C ALA A 472 -36.55 10.58 13.75
N SER A 473 -37.46 9.61 13.90
CA SER A 473 -37.45 8.67 15.02
C SER A 473 -36.28 7.69 14.92
N ILE A 474 -35.70 7.32 16.05
CA ILE A 474 -34.59 6.36 16.11
C ILE A 474 -35.13 4.93 15.95
N ASP A 475 -34.84 4.34 14.80
CA ASP A 475 -34.94 2.91 14.51
C ASP A 475 -33.61 2.20 14.79
N THR A 476 -33.63 1.29 15.76
CA THR A 476 -32.48 0.48 16.18
C THR A 476 -32.38 -0.86 15.45
N GLY A 477 -33.38 -1.22 14.64
CA GLY A 477 -33.50 -2.49 13.94
C GLY A 477 -34.01 -3.63 14.82
N PRO A 478 -34.19 -4.85 14.26
CA PRO A 478 -34.51 -6.03 15.04
C PRO A 478 -33.37 -6.33 16.01
N VAL A 479 -33.60 -6.14 17.30
CA VAL A 479 -32.66 -6.50 18.36
C VAL A 479 -32.41 -8.01 18.25
N ASN A 480 -31.25 -8.41 17.74
CA ASN A 480 -30.77 -9.77 17.93
C ASN A 480 -30.77 -10.02 19.45
N SER A 481 -31.55 -11.01 19.86
CA SER A 481 -32.08 -11.27 21.20
C SER A 481 -31.06 -11.61 22.29
N CYS A 482 -29.84 -11.06 22.25
CA CYS A 482 -28.79 -11.29 23.23
C CYS A 482 -28.61 -10.14 24.25
N SER A 483 -29.34 -9.03 24.15
CA SER A 483 -29.44 -8.10 25.28
C SER A 483 -30.41 -8.70 26.32
N THR A 484 -29.86 -9.43 27.29
CA THR A 484 -30.56 -9.95 28.48
C THR A 484 -30.97 -8.86 29.48
N ALA A 485 -30.93 -7.58 29.11
CA ALA A 485 -31.42 -6.49 29.94
C ALA A 485 -32.88 -6.14 29.56
N GLY A 486 -33.83 -6.75 30.25
CA GLY A 486 -35.27 -6.57 30.10
C GLY A 486 -35.81 -5.20 30.53
N THR A 487 -35.28 -4.10 30.00
CA THR A 487 -35.89 -2.77 30.12
C THR A 487 -36.54 -2.41 28.80
N GLY A 488 -37.87 -2.43 28.75
CA GLY A 488 -38.69 -2.07 27.58
C GLY A 488 -38.64 -0.59 27.17
N GLU A 489 -37.50 0.06 27.35
CA GLU A 489 -37.19 1.39 26.82
C GLU A 489 -36.20 1.18 25.66
N GLY A 490 -36.51 1.73 24.48
CA GLY A 490 -35.87 1.41 23.20
C GLY A 490 -34.36 1.16 23.30
N GLY A 491 -33.92 -0.02 22.85
CA GLY A 491 -32.50 -0.42 22.90
C GLY A 491 -31.60 0.58 22.19
N PHE A 492 -30.32 0.63 22.59
CA PHE A 492 -29.32 1.48 21.93
C PHE A 492 -29.01 0.98 20.51
N CYS A 493 -28.58 1.90 19.65
CA CYS A 493 -28.09 1.61 18.31
C CYS A 493 -26.81 0.78 18.37
N SER A 494 -26.69 -0.15 17.43
CA SER A 494 -25.43 -0.78 17.05
C SER A 494 -24.80 -0.05 15.85
N ILE A 495 -23.58 -0.44 15.49
CA ILE A 495 -22.91 0.05 14.27
C ILE A 495 -23.66 -0.29 12.98
N PHE A 496 -24.67 -1.16 13.06
CA PHE A 496 -25.51 -1.61 11.96
C PHE A 496 -26.95 -1.15 12.05
N SER A 497 -27.32 -0.43 13.12
CA SER A 497 -28.68 0.07 13.26
C SER A 497 -29.00 1.06 12.14
N PRO A 498 -30.19 0.95 11.49
CA PRO A 498 -30.57 1.80 10.36
C PRO A 498 -30.41 3.29 10.65
N SER A 499 -30.78 3.75 11.85
CA SER A 499 -30.62 5.16 12.22
C SER A 499 -29.15 5.58 12.32
N TYR A 500 -28.31 4.75 12.94
CA TYR A 500 -26.90 5.10 13.15
C TYR A 500 -26.16 5.26 11.82
N VAL A 501 -26.33 4.32 10.87
CA VAL A 501 -25.65 4.41 9.57
C VAL A 501 -26.07 5.64 8.77
N GLN A 502 -27.32 6.10 8.94
CA GLN A 502 -27.81 7.36 8.35
C GLN A 502 -27.20 8.59 9.05
N TRP A 503 -27.15 8.58 10.39
CA TRP A 503 -26.50 9.62 11.18
C TRP A 503 -25.01 9.76 10.85
N GLU A 504 -24.29 8.64 10.72
CA GLU A 504 -22.86 8.62 10.39
C GLU A 504 -22.62 9.20 8.99
N ALA A 505 -23.40 8.77 8.00
CA ALA A 505 -23.29 9.26 6.62
C ALA A 505 -23.60 10.76 6.50
N MET A 506 -24.71 11.21 7.12
CA MET A 506 -25.10 12.62 7.13
C MET A 506 -24.03 13.49 7.80
N THR A 507 -23.53 13.05 8.95
CA THR A 507 -22.50 13.78 9.72
C THR A 507 -21.21 13.91 8.91
N PHE A 508 -20.77 12.84 8.24
CA PHE A 508 -19.59 12.87 7.37
C PHE A 508 -19.77 13.82 6.16
N PHE A 509 -20.97 13.83 5.57
CA PHE A 509 -21.31 14.74 4.48
C PHE A 509 -21.31 16.21 4.95
N LEU A 510 -22.00 16.50 6.06
CA LEU A 510 -22.04 17.84 6.65
C LEU A 510 -20.63 18.34 6.99
N GLU A 511 -19.82 17.54 7.68
CA GLU A 511 -18.45 17.90 8.03
C GLU A 511 -17.61 18.24 6.78
N SER A 512 -17.73 17.43 5.73
CA SER A 512 -17.03 17.66 4.47
C SER A 512 -17.46 18.97 3.79
N VAL A 513 -18.77 19.25 3.77
CA VAL A 513 -19.34 20.46 3.17
C VAL A 513 -18.94 21.70 3.97
N ILE A 514 -19.18 21.71 5.28
CA ILE A 514 -18.94 22.90 6.12
C ILE A 514 -17.47 23.27 6.13
N ASN A 515 -16.57 22.30 6.36
CA ASN A 515 -15.13 22.57 6.38
C ASN A 515 -14.62 23.14 5.05
N GLN A 516 -15.16 22.68 3.92
CA GLN A 516 -14.79 23.21 2.61
C GLN A 516 -15.41 24.58 2.33
N MET A 517 -16.66 24.80 2.76
CA MET A 517 -17.37 26.07 2.55
C MET A 517 -16.62 27.24 3.22
N PHE A 518 -16.16 27.07 4.47
CA PHE A 518 -15.36 28.07 5.18
C PHE A 518 -13.99 28.37 4.53
N ARG A 519 -13.49 27.48 3.67
CA ARG A 519 -12.26 27.69 2.90
C ARG A 519 -12.50 28.32 1.54
N THR A 520 -13.75 28.35 1.07
CA THR A 520 -14.11 28.74 -0.30
C THR A 520 -14.81 30.08 -0.36
N LEU A 521 -15.77 30.32 0.54
CA LEU A 521 -16.58 31.54 0.57
C LEU A 521 -15.87 32.65 1.33
N ASP A 522 -16.04 33.88 0.86
CA ASP A 522 -15.67 35.07 1.61
C ASP A 522 -16.57 35.25 2.85
N LYS A 523 -16.07 36.00 3.83
CA LYS A 523 -16.76 36.21 5.13
C LYS A 523 -18.18 36.75 4.98
N GLU A 524 -18.43 37.56 3.95
CA GLU A 524 -19.72 38.20 3.67
C GLU A 524 -20.73 37.24 3.01
N GLU A 525 -20.25 36.19 2.34
CA GLU A 525 -21.08 35.23 1.60
C GLU A 525 -21.51 34.04 2.46
N LEU A 526 -20.90 33.86 3.64
CA LEU A 526 -21.20 32.76 4.53
C LEU A 526 -22.65 32.84 5.07
N PRO A 527 -23.41 31.73 5.07
CA PRO A 527 -24.78 31.69 5.59
C PRO A 527 -24.79 31.65 7.13
N VAL A 528 -24.28 32.71 7.77
CA VAL A 528 -24.06 32.76 9.23
C VAL A 528 -25.36 32.56 10.03
N SER A 529 -26.47 33.15 9.58
CA SER A 529 -27.76 33.00 10.26
C SER A 529 -28.24 31.55 10.24
N ASP A 530 -28.20 30.91 9.07
CA ASP A 530 -28.65 29.53 8.89
C ASP A 530 -27.71 28.55 9.61
N GLY A 531 -26.39 28.79 9.57
CA GLY A 531 -25.40 27.99 10.28
C GLY A 531 -25.59 28.02 11.80
N ILE A 532 -25.95 29.18 12.36
CA ILE A 532 -26.28 29.33 13.78
C ILE A 532 -27.62 28.67 14.12
N GLU A 533 -28.63 28.75 13.25
CA GLU A 533 -29.90 28.04 13.43
C GLU A 533 -29.65 26.52 13.50
N LEU A 534 -28.86 25.96 12.57
CA LEU A 534 -28.48 24.56 12.60
C LEU A 534 -27.74 24.18 13.89
N LEU A 535 -26.79 25.02 14.33
CA LEU A 535 -26.08 24.79 15.58
C LEU A 535 -27.03 24.75 16.77
N GLN A 536 -27.98 25.69 16.86
CA GLN A 536 -28.98 25.70 17.94
C GLN A 536 -29.86 24.46 17.91
N LEU A 537 -30.30 24.00 16.72
CA LEU A 537 -31.07 22.78 16.59
C LEU A 537 -30.29 21.56 17.11
N VAL A 538 -28.99 21.46 16.78
CA VAL A 538 -28.12 20.38 17.27
C VAL A 538 -27.88 20.49 18.78
N LEU A 539 -27.68 21.69 19.33
CA LEU A 539 -27.51 21.91 20.76
C LEU A 539 -28.76 21.54 21.57
N ASN A 540 -29.94 21.80 21.01
CA ASN A 540 -31.24 21.50 21.63
C ASN A 540 -31.68 20.04 21.45
N PHE A 541 -30.98 19.25 20.62
CA PHE A 541 -31.32 17.85 20.42
C PHE A 541 -30.94 17.01 21.65
N GLU A 542 -31.92 16.26 22.18
CA GLU A 542 -31.77 15.40 23.34
C GLU A 542 -31.85 13.93 22.94
N ILE A 543 -30.77 13.18 23.18
CA ILE A 543 -30.72 11.74 22.93
C ILE A 543 -29.78 11.08 23.94
N LYS A 544 -30.10 9.85 24.36
CA LYS A 544 -29.27 9.06 25.29
C LYS A 544 -28.41 8.00 24.59
N ASP A 545 -28.59 7.83 23.28
CA ASP A 545 -27.83 6.86 22.50
C ASP A 545 -26.38 7.31 22.29
N PRO A 546 -25.37 6.55 22.75
CA PRO A 546 -23.98 7.01 22.71
C PRO A 546 -23.39 7.08 21.29
N LEU A 547 -23.87 6.26 20.34
CA LEU A 547 -23.38 6.31 18.97
C LEU A 547 -23.91 7.54 18.24
N VAL A 548 -25.20 7.82 18.40
CA VAL A 548 -25.81 9.04 17.84
C VAL A 548 -25.26 10.29 18.53
N LEU A 549 -25.02 10.25 19.85
CA LEU A 549 -24.36 11.35 20.57
C LEU A 549 -22.97 11.67 20.01
N SER A 550 -22.21 10.66 19.60
CA SER A 550 -20.93 10.90 18.92
C SER A 550 -21.11 11.65 17.60
N CYS A 551 -22.17 11.35 16.84
CA CYS A 551 -22.50 12.09 15.62
C CYS A 551 -22.90 13.54 15.95
N VAL A 552 -23.71 13.75 16.99
CA VAL A 552 -24.08 15.08 17.49
C VAL A 552 -22.84 15.90 17.87
N LEU A 553 -21.87 15.32 18.57
CA LEU A 553 -20.59 15.95 18.91
C LEU A 553 -19.79 16.40 17.69
N THR A 554 -19.71 15.56 16.64
CA THR A 554 -19.07 15.93 15.38
C THR A 554 -19.82 17.09 14.71
N ASN A 555 -21.15 17.06 14.68
CA ASN A 555 -21.96 18.13 14.09
C ASN A 555 -21.79 19.46 14.83
N VAL A 556 -21.74 19.45 16.18
CA VAL A 556 -21.40 20.64 16.97
C VAL A 556 -20.02 21.16 16.60
N SER A 557 -19.03 20.26 16.46
CA SER A 557 -17.66 20.65 16.11
C SER A 557 -17.53 21.19 14.69
N ALA A 558 -18.27 20.63 13.73
CA ALA A 558 -18.31 21.09 12.34
C ALA A 558 -18.98 22.47 12.22
N LEU A 559 -20.05 22.72 12.98
CA LEU A 559 -20.78 24.00 12.97
C LEU A 559 -20.16 25.07 13.88
N PHE A 560 -19.22 24.71 14.76
CA PHE A 560 -18.55 25.63 15.67
C PHE A 560 -17.92 26.88 15.01
N PRO A 561 -17.33 26.83 13.80
CA PRO A 561 -16.71 28.01 13.19
C PRO A 561 -17.69 29.19 13.02
N PHE A 562 -19.01 28.95 12.90
CA PHE A 562 -20.02 30.01 12.86
C PHE A 562 -20.08 30.85 14.16
N VAL A 563 -19.68 30.28 15.31
CA VAL A 563 -19.66 30.99 16.60
C VAL A 563 -18.65 32.14 16.59
N THR A 564 -17.63 32.12 15.73
CA THR A 564 -16.71 33.25 15.55
C THR A 564 -17.43 34.54 15.10
N TYR A 565 -18.57 34.41 14.40
CA TYR A 565 -19.41 35.52 13.95
C TYR A 565 -20.51 35.89 14.96
N LYS A 566 -20.86 34.96 15.87
CA LYS A 566 -21.80 35.21 16.97
C LYS A 566 -21.27 34.63 18.30
N PRO A 567 -20.28 35.28 18.94
CA PRO A 567 -19.62 34.76 20.16
C PRO A 567 -20.57 34.52 21.35
N ALA A 568 -21.76 35.13 21.35
CA ALA A 568 -22.78 34.95 22.37
C ALA A 568 -23.25 33.47 22.52
N PHE A 569 -23.03 32.62 21.52
CA PHE A 569 -23.38 31.20 21.57
C PHE A 569 -22.31 30.31 22.21
N LEU A 570 -21.09 30.81 22.43
CA LEU A 570 -19.99 30.04 22.99
C LEU A 570 -20.33 29.36 24.34
N PRO A 571 -20.99 30.04 25.32
CA PRO A 571 -21.35 29.39 26.57
C PRO A 571 -22.33 28.22 26.40
N GLN A 572 -23.25 28.30 25.43
CA GLN A 572 -24.20 27.21 25.15
C GLN A 572 -23.48 25.99 24.58
N VAL A 573 -22.51 26.21 23.69
CA VAL A 573 -21.67 25.14 23.14
C VAL A 573 -20.88 24.46 24.26
N PHE A 574 -20.19 25.23 25.11
CA PHE A 574 -19.44 24.64 26.22
C PHE A 574 -20.35 23.92 27.21
N SER A 575 -21.52 24.46 27.54
CA SER A 575 -22.49 23.79 28.41
C SER A 575 -22.88 22.40 27.85
N LYS A 576 -23.16 22.31 26.55
CA LYS A 576 -23.46 21.02 25.89
C LYS A 576 -22.26 20.08 25.92
N LEU A 577 -21.06 20.56 25.57
CA LEU A 577 -19.84 19.73 25.59
C LEU A 577 -19.53 19.19 26.99
N PHE A 578 -19.64 20.04 28.02
CA PHE A 578 -19.41 19.60 29.40
C PHE A 578 -20.46 18.60 29.89
N SER A 579 -21.71 18.72 29.44
CA SER A 579 -22.73 17.69 29.69
C SER A 579 -22.36 16.33 29.09
N PHE A 580 -21.61 16.32 27.98
CA PHE A 580 -21.10 15.09 27.36
C PHE A 580 -19.80 14.59 27.99
N VAL A 581 -18.97 15.48 28.56
CA VAL A 581 -17.82 15.09 29.39
C VAL A 581 -18.29 14.33 30.63
N THR A 582 -19.44 14.68 31.20
CA THR A 582 -20.05 14.01 32.36
C THR A 582 -21.14 13.02 32.00
N PHE A 583 -21.25 12.62 30.71
CA PHE A 583 -22.29 11.71 30.25
C PHE A 583 -22.24 10.35 30.97
N GLU A 584 -23.43 9.85 31.33
CA GLU A 584 -23.69 8.57 31.98
C GLU A 584 -24.97 7.94 31.38
N SER A 585 -24.98 6.62 31.22
CA SER A 585 -26.15 5.85 30.78
C SER A 585 -26.99 5.38 31.97
N VAL A 586 -28.29 5.15 31.75
CA VAL A 586 -29.23 4.67 32.79
C VAL A 586 -28.75 3.30 33.30
N GLY A 587 -28.42 3.21 34.58
CA GLY A 587 -27.90 2.00 35.23
C GLY A 587 -26.41 2.01 35.55
N GLU A 588 -25.62 2.91 34.95
CA GLU A 588 -24.16 3.01 35.14
C GLU A 588 -23.77 4.19 36.05
N SER A 589 -24.18 4.20 37.32
CA SER A 589 -23.70 5.24 38.27
C SER A 589 -22.27 4.98 38.79
N LYS A 590 -21.69 3.82 38.49
CA LYS A 590 -20.34 3.43 38.93
C LYS A 590 -19.57 2.78 37.78
N ALA A 591 -18.28 3.08 37.72
CA ALA A 591 -17.35 2.34 36.87
C ALA A 591 -17.46 0.83 37.15
N PRO A 592 -17.31 -0.04 36.13
CA PRO A 592 -16.78 0.25 34.80
C PRO A 592 -17.83 0.75 33.80
N ARG A 593 -17.55 1.90 33.18
CA ARG A 593 -18.32 2.44 32.05
C ARG A 593 -18.18 1.59 30.79
N THR A 594 -19.23 1.49 29.99
CA THR A 594 -19.20 0.88 28.65
C THR A 594 -18.23 1.58 27.68
N ARG A 595 -17.80 0.87 26.63
CA ARG A 595 -16.91 1.44 25.59
C ARG A 595 -17.54 2.67 24.93
N ALA A 596 -18.84 2.62 24.67
CA ALA A 596 -19.58 3.68 24.02
C ALA A 596 -19.62 4.96 24.88
N VAL A 597 -19.93 4.85 26.18
CA VAL A 597 -19.88 6.00 27.12
C VAL A 597 -18.47 6.60 27.18
N ARG A 598 -17.42 5.77 27.25
CA ARG A 598 -16.03 6.24 27.23
C ARG A 598 -15.69 6.98 25.93
N ASN A 599 -16.21 6.53 24.79
CA ASN A 599 -15.97 7.17 23.50
C ASN A 599 -16.63 8.55 23.43
N VAL A 600 -17.89 8.68 23.86
CA VAL A 600 -18.61 9.98 23.91
C VAL A 600 -17.84 10.98 24.77
N ARG A 601 -17.44 10.60 25.98
CA ARG A 601 -16.71 11.48 26.90
C ARG A 601 -15.35 11.88 26.35
N ARG A 602 -14.60 10.93 25.77
CA ARG A 602 -13.32 11.21 25.11
C ARG A 602 -13.50 12.17 23.92
N HIS A 603 -14.53 11.96 23.13
CA HIS A 603 -14.86 12.80 21.99
C HIS A 603 -15.22 14.22 22.44
N ALA A 604 -16.00 14.38 23.53
CA ALA A 604 -16.28 15.68 24.12
C ALA A 604 -15.00 16.40 24.60
N CYS A 605 -14.14 15.71 25.35
CA CYS A 605 -12.84 16.27 25.77
C CYS A 605 -11.94 16.64 24.58
N SER A 606 -11.94 15.83 23.52
CA SER A 606 -11.19 16.11 22.29
C SER A 606 -11.75 17.33 21.55
N SER A 607 -13.07 17.50 21.52
CA SER A 607 -13.75 18.64 20.90
C SER A 607 -13.41 19.93 21.64
N ILE A 608 -13.43 19.93 22.98
CA ILE A 608 -13.00 21.07 23.80
C ILE A 608 -11.54 21.42 23.49
N ASN A 609 -10.65 20.44 23.45
CA ASN A 609 -9.24 20.66 23.11
C ASN A 609 -9.05 21.22 21.70
N LYS A 610 -9.84 20.75 20.72
CA LYS A 610 -9.82 21.25 19.34
C LYS A 610 -10.24 22.72 19.30
N MET A 611 -11.33 23.08 19.99
CA MET A 611 -11.81 24.46 20.06
C MET A 611 -10.80 25.40 20.72
N CYS A 612 -10.19 24.99 21.85
CA CYS A 612 -9.14 25.77 22.52
C CYS A 612 -7.88 25.94 21.67
N ARG A 613 -7.56 24.97 20.81
CA ARG A 613 -6.39 25.02 19.91
C ARG A 613 -6.64 25.89 18.68
N ASP A 614 -7.79 25.70 18.03
CA ASP A 614 -8.08 26.24 16.71
C ASP A 614 -8.74 27.64 16.79
N TYR A 615 -9.42 27.94 17.91
CA TYR A 615 -10.11 29.23 18.14
C TYR A 615 -9.71 29.90 19.48
N PRO A 616 -8.41 30.07 19.76
CA PRO A 616 -7.93 30.63 21.01
C PRO A 616 -8.54 32.00 21.35
N ASP A 617 -8.61 32.90 20.37
CA ASP A 617 -9.07 34.28 20.55
C ASP A 617 -10.56 34.35 20.94
N LEU A 618 -11.35 33.37 20.50
CA LEU A 618 -12.77 33.27 20.84
C LEU A 618 -12.96 32.79 22.29
N VAL A 619 -12.09 31.88 22.75
CA VAL A 619 -12.18 31.24 24.07
C VAL A 619 -11.54 32.10 25.16
N LEU A 620 -10.46 32.80 24.87
CA LEU A 620 -9.67 33.58 25.83
C LEU A 620 -10.51 34.57 26.67
N PRO A 621 -11.46 35.35 26.10
CA PRO A 621 -12.32 36.25 26.89
C PRO A 621 -13.21 35.53 27.92
N ASN A 622 -13.46 34.24 27.73
CA ASN A 622 -14.26 33.39 28.60
C ASN A 622 -13.39 32.39 29.40
N PHE A 623 -12.07 32.63 29.49
CA PHE A 623 -11.14 31.71 30.14
C PHE A 623 -11.49 31.46 31.61
N ASP A 624 -11.89 32.49 32.37
CA ASP A 624 -12.24 32.33 33.78
C ASP A 624 -13.47 31.43 33.98
N MET A 625 -14.43 31.47 33.06
CA MET A 625 -15.58 30.55 33.06
C MET A 625 -15.11 29.12 32.80
N LEU A 626 -14.29 28.92 31.76
CA LEU A 626 -13.74 27.62 31.40
C LEU A 626 -12.92 27.03 32.56
N TYR A 627 -12.02 27.84 33.13
CA TYR A 627 -11.15 27.45 34.23
C TYR A 627 -11.93 27.06 35.47
N SER A 628 -12.91 27.89 35.87
CA SER A 628 -13.78 27.62 37.02
C SER A 628 -14.54 26.31 36.86
N HIS A 629 -15.06 26.05 35.66
CA HIS A 629 -15.79 24.81 35.38
C HIS A 629 -14.88 23.57 35.41
N VAL A 630 -13.70 23.66 34.79
CA VAL A 630 -12.71 22.56 34.83
C VAL A 630 -12.27 22.29 36.26
N LYS A 631 -12.00 23.32 37.08
CA LYS A 631 -11.69 23.17 38.51
C LYS A 631 -12.79 22.44 39.28
N GLN A 632 -14.05 22.80 39.04
CA GLN A 632 -15.18 22.12 39.66
C GLN A 632 -15.21 20.63 39.29
N LEU A 633 -14.98 20.28 38.02
CA LEU A 633 -14.94 18.89 37.58
C LEU A 633 -13.74 18.13 38.15
N LEU A 634 -12.57 18.76 38.24
CA LEU A 634 -11.35 18.16 38.80
C LEU A 634 -11.43 17.96 40.31
N SER A 635 -12.23 18.77 41.03
CA SER A 635 -12.42 18.65 42.47
C SER A 635 -13.14 17.36 42.88
N ASN A 636 -13.91 16.76 41.96
CA ASN A 636 -14.54 15.47 42.19
C ASN A 636 -13.63 14.33 41.70
N GLU A 637 -12.90 13.71 42.64
CA GLU A 637 -11.90 12.70 42.31
C GLU A 637 -12.44 11.49 41.52
N LEU A 638 -13.70 11.12 41.74
CA LEU A 638 -14.34 9.91 41.19
C LEU A 638 -15.12 10.17 39.88
N LEU A 639 -15.37 11.43 39.53
CA LEU A 639 -16.18 11.77 38.36
C LEU A 639 -15.44 11.50 37.05
N LEU A 640 -14.20 11.95 36.95
CA LEU A 640 -13.41 11.91 35.72
C LEU A 640 -12.32 10.83 35.78
N THR A 641 -12.09 10.16 34.66
CA THR A 641 -10.91 9.30 34.51
C THR A 641 -9.63 10.14 34.41
N GLN A 642 -8.47 9.54 34.66
CA GLN A 642 -7.20 10.29 34.63
C GLN A 642 -6.86 10.86 33.24
N MET A 643 -7.26 10.15 32.17
CA MET A 643 -7.14 10.68 30.81
C MET A 643 -8.07 11.87 30.57
N GLU A 644 -9.29 11.83 31.10
CA GLU A 644 -10.25 12.94 30.99
C GLU A 644 -9.75 14.17 31.77
N LYS A 645 -9.23 13.97 32.99
CA LYS A 645 -8.61 15.06 33.78
C LYS A 645 -7.46 15.70 33.02
N CYS A 646 -6.53 14.89 32.50
CA CYS A 646 -5.42 15.37 31.69
C CYS A 646 -5.91 16.12 30.44
N ALA A 647 -6.90 15.59 29.71
CA ALA A 647 -7.43 16.26 28.53
C ALA A 647 -8.04 17.64 28.84
N LEU A 648 -8.71 17.82 29.98
CA LEU A 648 -9.21 19.14 30.39
C LEU A 648 -8.07 20.07 30.85
N MET A 649 -7.02 19.55 31.49
CA MET A 649 -5.82 20.33 31.80
C MET A 649 -5.11 20.79 30.52
N GLU A 650 -4.98 19.92 29.51
CA GLU A 650 -4.42 20.27 28.20
C GLU A 650 -5.20 21.43 27.56
N ALA A 651 -6.53 21.44 27.67
CA ALA A 651 -7.37 22.51 27.13
C ALA A 651 -7.06 23.87 27.79
N LEU A 652 -6.82 23.88 29.11
CA LEU A 652 -6.43 25.09 29.82
C LEU A 652 -5.02 25.56 29.43
N VAL A 653 -4.07 24.64 29.25
CA VAL A 653 -2.72 24.97 28.79
C VAL A 653 -2.74 25.56 27.37
N LEU A 654 -3.58 25.01 26.49
CA LEU A 654 -3.73 25.52 25.13
C LEU A 654 -4.19 26.98 25.10
N VAL A 655 -5.16 27.35 25.96
CA VAL A 655 -5.61 28.75 26.07
C VAL A 655 -4.56 29.62 26.78
N SER A 656 -3.83 29.07 27.76
CA SER A 656 -2.81 29.84 28.49
C SER A 656 -1.62 30.26 27.62
N ASN A 657 -1.33 29.54 26.53
CA ASN A 657 -0.36 29.96 25.51
C ASN A 657 -0.69 31.34 24.91
N GLN A 658 -1.96 31.77 24.96
CA GLN A 658 -2.43 33.06 24.45
C GLN A 658 -2.35 34.20 25.45
N PHE A 659 -1.86 33.93 26.67
CA PHE A 659 -1.54 35.00 27.59
C PHE A 659 -0.41 35.87 27.06
N LYS A 660 0.47 35.30 26.20
CA LYS A 660 1.62 35.96 25.59
C LYS A 660 2.51 36.69 26.62
N ASP A 661 2.53 36.16 27.84
CA ASP A 661 3.29 36.67 28.97
C ASP A 661 3.85 35.46 29.73
N TYR A 662 5.18 35.36 29.75
CA TYR A 662 5.89 34.24 30.35
C TYR A 662 5.59 34.10 31.84
N GLU A 663 5.63 35.19 32.61
CA GLU A 663 5.47 35.14 34.08
C GLU A 663 4.03 34.79 34.44
N ARG A 664 3.05 35.39 33.74
CA ARG A 664 1.64 35.06 33.92
C ARG A 664 1.35 33.59 33.59
N GLN A 665 1.89 33.10 32.49
CA GLN A 665 1.69 31.71 32.09
C GLN A 665 2.37 30.75 33.05
N LYS A 666 3.60 31.05 33.49
CA LYS A 666 4.34 30.27 34.48
C LYS A 666 3.56 30.12 35.77
N LEU A 667 3.10 31.23 36.37
CA LEU A 667 2.31 31.22 37.61
C LEU A 667 1.03 30.38 37.46
N PHE A 668 0.36 30.50 36.32
CA PHE A 668 -0.82 29.69 36.02
C PHE A 668 -0.49 28.19 35.94
N LEU A 669 0.60 27.81 35.28
CA LEU A 669 1.02 26.41 35.19
C LEU A 669 1.45 25.85 36.54
N GLU A 670 2.07 26.66 37.41
CA GLU A 670 2.39 26.28 38.79
C GLU A 670 1.13 25.97 39.58
N GLU A 671 0.12 26.83 39.51
CA GLU A 671 -1.16 26.61 40.17
C GLU A 671 -1.85 25.35 39.63
N LEU A 672 -1.86 25.18 38.30
CA LEU A 672 -2.47 24.02 37.64
C LEU A 672 -1.78 22.71 38.00
N MET A 673 -0.44 22.72 38.11
CA MET A 673 0.37 21.53 38.41
C MET A 673 0.56 21.27 39.90
N ALA A 674 0.20 22.19 40.80
CA ALA A 674 0.38 22.03 42.24
C ALA A 674 -0.16 20.70 42.80
N PRO A 675 -1.36 20.20 42.42
CA PRO A 675 -1.83 18.89 42.88
C PRO A 675 -0.94 17.72 42.40
N VAL A 676 -0.44 17.80 41.16
CA VAL A 676 0.47 16.79 40.59
C VAL A 676 1.81 16.82 41.32
N VAL A 677 2.36 18.01 41.56
CA VAL A 677 3.63 18.20 42.29
C VAL A 677 3.51 17.63 43.71
N ASN A 678 2.42 17.92 44.41
CA ASN A 678 2.19 17.44 45.78
C ASN A 678 2.09 15.90 45.85
N ILE A 679 1.40 15.26 44.91
CA ILE A 679 1.29 13.80 44.86
C ILE A 679 2.63 13.19 44.44
N TRP A 680 3.25 13.72 43.39
CA TRP A 680 4.44 13.14 42.78
C TRP A 680 5.67 13.24 43.68
N LEU A 681 5.82 14.34 44.43
CA LEU A 681 6.91 14.57 45.38
C LEU A 681 6.56 14.15 46.82
N SER A 682 5.41 13.51 47.04
CA SER A 682 5.06 12.96 48.34
C SER A 682 6.06 11.87 48.75
N GLU A 683 6.33 11.75 50.06
CA GLU A 683 7.26 10.74 50.58
C GLU A 683 6.83 9.31 50.20
N GLU A 684 5.51 9.06 50.19
CA GLU A 684 4.92 7.79 49.78
C GLU A 684 5.25 7.47 48.31
N MET A 685 5.04 8.42 47.39
CA MET A 685 5.36 8.25 45.97
C MET A 685 6.86 8.10 45.77
N CYS A 686 7.69 8.95 46.38
CA CYS A 686 9.16 8.85 46.28
C CYS A 686 9.69 7.47 46.70
N ARG A 687 9.15 6.91 47.80
CA ARG A 687 9.48 5.55 48.26
C ARG A 687 9.03 4.50 47.24
N ALA A 688 7.78 4.59 46.78
CA ALA A 688 7.22 3.65 45.81
C ALA A 688 7.97 3.66 44.46
N LEU A 689 8.48 4.81 44.01
CA LEU A 689 9.17 4.92 42.72
C LEU A 689 10.64 4.48 42.79
N SER A 690 11.28 4.55 43.96
CA SER A 690 12.72 4.31 44.13
C SER A 690 13.06 2.88 44.52
N ASP A 691 12.14 2.17 45.19
CA ASP A 691 12.32 0.80 45.65
C ASP A 691 11.34 -0.16 44.95
N ILE A 692 11.84 -1.28 44.45
CA ILE A 692 11.08 -2.18 43.58
C ILE A 692 10.02 -2.95 44.39
N ASP A 693 10.36 -3.41 45.60
CA ASP A 693 9.40 -4.12 46.46
C ASP A 693 8.27 -3.17 46.87
N SER A 694 8.61 -1.94 47.24
CA SER A 694 7.65 -0.87 47.48
C SER A 694 6.80 -0.58 46.25
N PHE A 695 7.39 -0.53 45.05
CA PHE A 695 6.66 -0.30 43.79
C PHE A 695 5.62 -1.40 43.53
N ILE A 696 6.04 -2.67 43.61
CA ILE A 696 5.18 -3.84 43.36
C ILE A 696 4.00 -3.85 44.34
N ALA A 697 4.26 -3.62 45.62
CA ALA A 697 3.22 -3.52 46.64
C ALA A 697 2.30 -2.30 46.43
N TYR A 698 2.89 -1.15 46.05
CA TYR A 698 2.14 0.09 45.84
C TYR A 698 1.14 -0.03 44.69
N VAL A 699 1.52 -0.68 43.59
CA VAL A 699 0.64 -0.92 42.43
C VAL A 699 -0.25 -2.16 42.59
N GLY A 700 0.04 -3.01 43.58
CA GLY A 700 -0.72 -4.23 43.89
C GLY A 700 -0.43 -5.41 42.97
N ALA A 701 0.81 -5.53 42.47
CA ALA A 701 1.22 -6.64 41.60
C ALA A 701 1.64 -7.91 42.38
N ASP A 702 1.74 -7.83 43.69
CA ASP A 702 1.99 -8.93 44.65
C ASP A 702 0.70 -9.53 45.27
N LEU A 703 -0.47 -8.99 44.94
CA LEU A 703 -1.75 -9.44 45.48
C LEU A 703 -2.21 -10.75 44.81
N LYS A 704 -2.27 -11.83 45.59
CA LYS A 704 -2.62 -13.20 45.14
C LYS A 704 -4.09 -13.41 44.73
N SER A 705 -4.97 -12.46 45.04
CA SER A 705 -6.40 -12.57 44.73
C SER A 705 -7.05 -11.20 44.62
N CYS A 706 -7.39 -10.79 43.40
CA CYS A 706 -8.33 -9.69 43.17
C CYS A 706 -9.72 -10.29 43.01
N ASP A 707 -10.37 -10.63 44.11
CA ASP A 707 -11.81 -10.90 44.08
C ASP A 707 -12.51 -9.62 43.61
N PRO A 708 -13.30 -9.61 42.52
CA PRO A 708 -13.95 -8.41 42.01
C PRO A 708 -14.82 -7.67 43.04
N ALA A 709 -15.25 -8.37 44.09
CA ALA A 709 -16.06 -7.82 45.17
C ALA A 709 -15.27 -6.99 46.20
N VAL A 710 -13.94 -7.12 46.23
CA VAL A 710 -13.07 -6.42 47.19
C VAL A 710 -12.63 -5.09 46.57
N GLU A 711 -12.81 -3.99 47.31
CA GLU A 711 -12.23 -2.71 46.93
C GLU A 711 -10.72 -2.88 46.72
N ASP A 712 -10.22 -2.50 45.55
CA ASP A 712 -8.81 -2.53 45.21
C ASP A 712 -8.15 -1.21 45.64
N PRO A 713 -7.54 -1.14 46.85
CA PRO A 713 -6.91 0.09 47.32
C PRO A 713 -5.75 0.52 46.41
N CYS A 714 -5.03 -0.44 45.83
CA CYS A 714 -3.93 -0.19 44.90
C CYS A 714 -4.41 0.39 43.57
N GLY A 715 -5.68 0.19 43.22
CA GLY A 715 -6.33 0.84 42.08
C GLY A 715 -6.25 2.37 42.13
N LEU A 716 -6.39 2.97 43.33
CA LEU A 716 -6.25 4.41 43.53
C LEU A 716 -4.79 4.86 43.35
N ASN A 717 -3.84 4.08 43.84
CA ASN A 717 -2.40 4.32 43.69
C ASN A 717 -1.99 4.32 42.21
N ARG A 718 -2.38 3.29 41.45
CA ARG A 718 -2.16 3.23 40.00
C ARG A 718 -2.78 4.42 39.27
N ALA A 719 -3.98 4.83 39.69
CA ALA A 719 -4.66 5.99 39.12
C ALA A 719 -3.92 7.30 39.43
N ARG A 720 -3.43 7.50 40.66
CA ARG A 720 -2.61 8.66 41.05
C ARG A 720 -1.31 8.75 40.25
N MET A 721 -0.59 7.64 40.12
CA MET A 721 0.62 7.58 39.28
C MET A 721 0.32 7.92 37.82
N SER A 722 -0.71 7.29 37.25
CA SER A 722 -1.13 7.54 35.87
C SER A 722 -1.51 9.02 35.67
N PHE A 723 -2.23 9.60 36.62
CA PHE A 723 -2.60 11.01 36.59
C PHE A 723 -1.38 11.93 36.56
N CYS A 724 -0.39 11.69 37.42
CA CYS A 724 0.84 12.48 37.43
C CYS A 724 1.58 12.39 36.09
N VAL A 725 1.83 11.18 35.60
CA VAL A 725 2.54 10.96 34.33
C VAL A 725 1.78 11.56 33.14
N TYR A 726 0.45 11.37 33.07
CA TYR A 726 -0.36 11.94 32.00
C TYR A 726 -0.35 13.46 32.03
N SER A 727 -0.41 14.07 33.23
CA SER A 727 -0.42 15.53 33.38
C SER A 727 0.93 16.15 33.04
N ILE A 728 2.04 15.54 33.48
CA ILE A 728 3.41 15.95 33.11
C ILE A 728 3.55 15.94 31.58
N LEU A 729 3.16 14.84 30.92
CA LEU A 729 3.21 14.73 29.47
C LEU A 729 2.30 15.73 28.76
N GLY A 730 1.06 15.90 29.25
CA GLY A 730 0.08 16.83 28.68
C GLY A 730 0.57 18.28 28.73
N VAL A 731 1.07 18.73 29.88
CA VAL A 731 1.63 20.08 30.05
C VAL A 731 2.85 20.29 29.15
N MET A 732 3.82 19.38 29.15
CA MET A 732 5.02 19.49 28.31
C MET A 732 4.70 19.48 26.81
N ARG A 733 3.67 18.73 26.41
CA ARG A 733 3.26 18.61 25.01
C ARG A 733 2.52 19.86 24.51
N ARG A 734 1.81 20.57 25.40
CA ARG A 734 0.93 21.69 25.02
C ARG A 734 1.49 23.06 25.32
N THR A 735 2.40 23.20 26.29
CA THR A 735 3.00 24.49 26.63
C THR A 735 3.97 24.91 25.52
N SER A 736 3.76 26.10 24.97
CA SER A 736 4.60 26.66 23.91
C SER A 736 4.75 28.17 24.08
N TRP A 737 5.89 28.71 23.64
CA TRP A 737 6.07 30.15 23.46
C TRP A 737 5.34 30.64 22.19
N PRO A 738 5.12 31.96 22.04
CA PRO A 738 4.57 32.55 20.82
C PRO A 738 5.43 32.25 19.58
N SER A 739 4.80 31.95 18.45
CA SER A 739 5.50 31.71 17.17
C SER A 739 6.08 32.99 16.57
N ASP A 740 5.45 34.14 16.82
CA ASP A 740 5.98 35.45 16.44
C ASP A 740 7.13 35.86 17.39
N LEU A 741 8.28 36.22 16.81
CA LEU A 741 9.49 36.54 17.58
C LEU A 741 9.33 37.83 18.40
N GLU A 742 8.58 38.82 17.90
CA GLU A 742 8.39 40.08 18.62
C GLU A 742 7.40 39.89 19.77
N GLU A 743 6.34 39.10 19.59
CA GLU A 743 5.47 38.67 20.69
C GLU A 743 6.24 37.85 21.74
N ALA A 744 7.11 36.94 21.32
CA ALA A 744 7.93 36.15 22.22
C ALA A 744 8.92 37.02 23.02
N LYS A 745 9.55 38.02 22.38
CA LYS A 745 10.42 38.99 23.07
C LYS A 745 9.62 39.85 24.05
N ALA A 746 8.49 40.41 23.60
CA ALA A 746 7.64 41.28 24.42
C ALA A 746 7.07 40.54 25.64
N GLY A 747 6.69 39.27 25.47
CA GLY A 747 6.22 38.39 26.54
C GLY A 747 7.32 37.81 27.42
N GLY A 748 8.61 38.10 27.13
CA GLY A 748 9.74 37.61 27.91
C GLY A 748 10.05 36.12 27.72
N PHE A 749 9.74 35.50 26.58
CA PHE A 749 10.06 34.09 26.29
C PHE A 749 11.47 33.89 25.72
N VAL A 750 12.15 34.95 25.25
CA VAL A 750 13.50 34.88 24.69
C VAL A 750 14.52 35.28 25.76
N VAL A 751 15.48 34.40 26.06
CA VAL A 751 16.53 34.64 27.07
C VAL A 751 17.88 35.04 26.48
N GLY A 752 18.11 34.77 25.19
CA GLY A 752 19.37 35.04 24.54
C GLY A 752 19.40 34.55 23.10
N TYR A 753 20.59 34.47 22.52
CA TYR A 753 20.83 33.97 21.17
C TYR A 753 21.99 33.00 21.14
N THR A 754 21.89 31.97 20.31
CA THR A 754 22.99 31.04 20.02
C THR A 754 24.11 31.77 19.25
N PRO A 755 25.33 31.20 19.18
CA PRO A 755 26.41 31.76 18.37
C PRO A 755 26.07 31.92 16.88
N SER A 756 25.13 31.11 16.37
CA SER A 756 24.60 31.18 15.01
C SER A 756 23.53 32.27 14.81
N GLY A 757 23.13 32.98 15.86
CA GLY A 757 22.12 34.04 15.82
C GLY A 757 20.68 33.58 16.01
N ASN A 758 20.43 32.30 16.34
CA ASN A 758 19.08 31.80 16.60
C ASN A 758 18.61 32.16 18.02
N PRO A 759 17.36 32.58 18.23
CA PRO A 759 16.85 32.89 19.56
C PRO A 759 16.80 31.64 20.46
N ILE A 760 17.16 31.82 21.72
CA ILE A 760 17.04 30.81 22.78
C ILE A 760 15.75 31.09 23.54
N PHE A 761 14.83 30.13 23.50
CA PHE A 761 13.54 30.24 24.17
C PHE A 761 13.56 29.56 25.53
N ARG A 762 12.87 30.17 26.49
CA ARG A 762 12.53 29.54 27.78
C ARG A 762 11.07 29.09 27.76
N ASN A 763 10.82 27.89 28.27
CA ASN A 763 9.47 27.35 28.37
C ASN A 763 8.90 27.60 29.77
N PRO A 764 7.68 28.17 29.92
CA PRO A 764 7.06 28.40 31.22
C PRO A 764 6.92 27.16 32.11
N CYS A 765 6.89 25.95 31.53
CA CYS A 765 6.80 24.71 32.30
C CYS A 765 8.15 24.15 32.76
N THR A 766 9.29 24.69 32.30
CA THR A 766 10.61 24.09 32.51
C THR A 766 10.90 23.84 34.00
N GLU A 767 10.75 24.85 34.85
CA GLU A 767 11.14 24.77 36.27
C GLU A 767 10.34 23.68 37.00
N GLN A 768 9.04 23.60 36.77
CA GLN A 768 8.19 22.61 37.44
C GLN A 768 8.51 21.21 36.92
N ILE A 769 8.77 21.04 35.62
CA ILE A 769 9.09 19.74 35.03
C ILE A 769 10.45 19.23 35.50
N LEU A 770 11.49 20.09 35.54
CA LEU A 770 12.81 19.71 36.05
C LEU A 770 12.73 19.25 37.51
N ARG A 771 11.90 19.89 38.34
CA ARG A 771 11.64 19.44 39.73
C ARG A 771 10.99 18.06 39.84
N LEU A 772 10.35 17.56 38.79
CA LEU A 772 9.69 16.24 38.76
C LEU A 772 10.55 15.17 38.08
N LEU A 773 11.69 15.55 37.48
CA LEU A 773 12.53 14.69 36.66
C LEU A 773 13.14 13.53 37.45
N ASP A 774 13.62 13.75 38.67
CA ASP A 774 14.26 12.72 39.48
C ASP A 774 13.35 11.50 39.70
N ASN A 775 12.10 11.77 40.08
CA ASN A 775 11.09 10.73 40.28
C ASN A 775 10.67 10.07 38.96
N LEU A 776 10.67 10.81 37.85
CA LEU A 776 10.45 10.21 36.53
C LEU A 776 11.57 9.23 36.16
N LEU A 777 12.83 9.61 36.37
CA LEU A 777 13.98 8.74 36.11
C LEU A 777 14.02 7.55 37.07
N ALA A 778 13.63 7.75 38.34
CA ALA A 778 13.46 6.65 39.29
C ALA A 778 12.39 5.66 38.81
N LEU A 779 11.24 6.15 38.36
CA LEU A 779 10.20 5.31 37.78
C LEU A 779 10.68 4.54 36.55
N VAL A 780 11.38 5.20 35.62
CA VAL A 780 11.94 4.56 34.42
C VAL A 780 12.93 3.45 34.80
N ARG A 781 13.84 3.73 35.74
CA ARG A 781 14.80 2.74 36.27
C ARG A 781 14.08 1.54 36.89
N THR A 782 13.12 1.80 37.76
CA THR A 782 12.33 0.77 38.44
C THR A 782 11.60 -0.09 37.43
N HIS A 783 10.93 0.52 36.45
CA HIS A 783 10.19 -0.18 35.42
C HIS A 783 11.09 -1.05 34.52
N ASN A 784 12.25 -0.54 34.09
CA ASN A 784 13.24 -1.32 33.35
C ASN A 784 13.78 -2.50 34.17
N THR A 785 13.89 -2.35 35.50
CA THR A 785 14.38 -3.39 36.41
C THR A 785 13.34 -4.49 36.69
N LEU A 786 12.04 -4.19 36.56
CA LEU A 786 10.97 -5.19 36.68
C LEU A 786 11.08 -6.32 35.65
N TYR A 787 11.70 -6.05 34.49
CA TYR A 787 11.93 -7.06 33.45
C TYR A 787 13.03 -8.06 33.80
N THR A 788 13.81 -7.84 34.88
CA THR A 788 14.83 -8.81 35.28
C THR A 788 14.18 -10.11 35.76
N PRO A 789 14.76 -11.29 35.49
CA PRO A 789 14.19 -12.57 35.92
C PRO A 789 13.90 -12.64 37.41
N GLU A 790 14.77 -12.07 38.24
CA GLU A 790 14.61 -12.01 39.69
C GLU A 790 13.34 -11.24 40.09
N MET A 791 13.08 -10.09 39.46
CA MET A 791 11.92 -9.25 39.80
C MET A 791 10.60 -9.79 39.23
N LEU A 792 10.64 -10.48 38.08
CA LEU A 792 9.46 -11.16 37.52
C LEU A 792 8.88 -12.20 38.49
N THR A 793 9.72 -12.89 39.26
CA THR A 793 9.27 -13.88 40.27
C THR A 793 8.52 -13.28 41.46
N LYS A 794 8.62 -11.95 41.65
CA LYS A 794 7.90 -11.24 42.72
C LYS A 794 6.44 -10.94 42.37
N MET A 795 6.05 -11.05 41.09
CA MET A 795 4.65 -10.87 40.69
C MET A 795 3.83 -12.08 41.10
N ALA A 796 2.74 -11.86 41.84
CA ALA A 796 1.82 -12.92 42.23
C ALA A 796 0.86 -13.27 41.08
N GLU A 797 0.30 -14.48 41.06
CA GLU A 797 -0.84 -14.79 40.20
C GLU A 797 -2.03 -13.85 40.54
N PRO A 798 -2.74 -13.31 39.54
CA PRO A 798 -2.67 -13.60 38.10
C PRO A 798 -1.71 -12.69 37.30
N PHE A 799 -0.89 -11.86 37.96
CA PHE A 799 -0.04 -10.84 37.34
C PHE A 799 1.33 -11.33 36.85
N THR A 800 1.62 -12.64 36.90
CA THR A 800 2.90 -13.22 36.45
C THR A 800 3.26 -12.88 35.00
N LYS A 801 2.25 -12.65 34.14
CA LYS A 801 2.41 -12.23 32.73
C LYS A 801 2.06 -10.76 32.49
N ALA A 802 2.07 -9.93 33.53
CA ALA A 802 1.62 -8.54 33.43
C ALA A 802 2.54 -7.64 32.58
N LEU A 803 3.76 -8.09 32.26
CA LEU A 803 4.68 -7.36 31.38
C LEU A 803 4.75 -7.92 29.95
N ASP A 804 4.04 -9.03 29.69
CA ASP A 804 3.98 -9.66 28.38
C ASP A 804 3.23 -8.78 27.38
N ILE A 805 3.48 -9.03 26.09
CA ILE A 805 2.75 -8.39 25.00
C ILE A 805 1.25 -8.78 25.04
N VAL A 806 0.38 -7.78 24.89
CA VAL A 806 -1.08 -7.98 24.91
C VAL A 806 -1.52 -8.59 23.58
N GLU A 807 -2.55 -9.45 23.61
CA GLU A 807 -3.06 -10.15 22.43
C GLU A 807 -3.49 -9.20 21.28
N SER A 808 -4.05 -8.04 21.62
CA SER A 808 -4.40 -7.00 20.64
C SER A 808 -3.18 -6.40 19.94
N GLU A 809 -2.03 -6.39 20.61
CA GLU A 809 -0.77 -5.90 20.04
C GLU A 809 -0.12 -6.98 19.16
N LYS A 810 -0.20 -8.26 19.55
CA LYS A 810 0.27 -9.39 18.72
C LYS A 810 -0.46 -9.44 17.37
N THR A 811 -1.78 -9.40 17.41
CA THR A 811 -2.63 -9.39 16.20
C THR A 811 -2.32 -8.20 15.28
N ALA A 812 -2.07 -7.02 15.86
CA ALA A 812 -1.66 -5.84 15.09
C ALA A 812 -0.26 -5.99 14.45
N ILE A 813 0.70 -6.60 15.14
CA ILE A 813 2.05 -6.86 14.61
C ILE A 813 2.02 -7.90 13.48
N LEU A 814 1.15 -8.90 13.60
CA LEU A 814 0.95 -9.94 12.57
C LEU A 814 0.08 -9.47 11.39
N GLY A 815 -0.50 -8.26 11.45
CA GLY A 815 -1.34 -7.72 10.39
C GLY A 815 -2.69 -8.45 10.25
N LEU A 816 -3.17 -9.11 11.31
CA LEU A 816 -4.43 -9.85 11.29
C LEU A 816 -5.62 -8.88 11.34
N PRO A 817 -6.68 -9.10 10.52
CA PRO A 817 -7.85 -8.24 10.52
C PRO A 817 -8.54 -8.26 11.89
N GLN A 818 -8.97 -7.08 12.36
CA GLN A 818 -9.74 -6.99 13.59
C GLN A 818 -11.19 -7.38 13.32
N PRO A 819 -11.80 -8.26 14.14
CA PRO A 819 -13.18 -8.65 13.96
C PRO A 819 -14.11 -7.43 14.08
N LEU A 820 -15.14 -7.41 13.23
CA LEU A 820 -16.22 -6.43 13.33
C LEU A 820 -16.99 -6.68 14.63
N LEU A 821 -16.65 -5.93 15.67
CA LEU A 821 -17.35 -6.02 16.95
C LEU A 821 -18.75 -5.40 16.81
N GLU A 822 -19.78 -6.25 16.69
CA GLU A 822 -21.18 -5.82 16.63
C GLU A 822 -21.62 -5.13 17.94
N PHE A 823 -21.13 -5.62 19.07
CA PHE A 823 -21.57 -5.22 20.40
C PHE A 823 -20.54 -4.32 21.10
N ASN A 824 -20.93 -3.06 21.32
CA ASN A 824 -20.21 -2.11 22.19
C ASN A 824 -20.21 -2.52 23.67
N ASP A 825 -20.95 -3.57 24.03
CA ASP A 825 -21.19 -4.01 25.42
C ASP A 825 -20.07 -4.88 25.99
N HIS A 826 -19.14 -5.37 25.17
CA HIS A 826 -17.97 -6.03 25.74
C HIS A 826 -17.13 -5.00 26.49
N PRO A 827 -16.85 -5.22 27.79
CA PRO A 827 -15.96 -4.34 28.51
C PRO A 827 -14.63 -4.29 27.78
N VAL A 828 -14.04 -3.09 27.68
CA VAL A 828 -12.75 -2.85 27.01
C VAL A 828 -11.63 -3.76 27.55
N TYR A 829 -11.82 -4.31 28.74
CA TYR A 829 -10.93 -5.26 29.40
C TYR A 829 -11.74 -6.41 30.00
N ARG A 830 -11.39 -7.64 29.63
CA ARG A 830 -12.05 -8.86 30.10
C ARG A 830 -11.50 -9.33 31.43
N THR A 831 -10.19 -9.15 31.66
CA THR A 831 -9.50 -9.70 32.84
C THR A 831 -8.77 -8.64 33.66
N THR A 832 -8.51 -8.94 34.94
CA THR A 832 -7.67 -8.10 35.81
C THR A 832 -6.23 -8.02 35.29
N LEU A 833 -5.72 -9.09 34.69
CA LEU A 833 -4.40 -9.14 34.06
C LEU A 833 -4.28 -8.14 32.89
N GLU A 834 -5.24 -8.10 31.96
CA GLU A 834 -5.21 -7.16 30.82
C GLU A 834 -5.19 -5.69 31.28
N ARG A 835 -5.90 -5.38 32.39
CA ARG A 835 -5.88 -4.04 32.99
C ARG A 835 -4.50 -3.69 33.53
N MET A 836 -3.84 -4.65 34.18
CA MET A 836 -2.47 -4.47 34.69
C MET A 836 -1.45 -4.35 33.55
N GLN A 837 -1.55 -5.18 32.50
CA GLN A 837 -0.71 -5.11 31.31
C GLN A 837 -0.79 -3.74 30.62
N ARG A 838 -2.01 -3.22 30.44
CA ARG A 838 -2.18 -1.86 29.90
C ARG A 838 -1.68 -0.78 30.84
N PHE A 839 -1.84 -0.92 32.15
CA PHE A 839 -1.28 0.04 33.10
C PHE A 839 0.23 0.12 32.95
N PHE A 840 0.95 -0.99 33.01
CA PHE A 840 2.40 -1.01 32.84
C PHE A 840 2.81 -0.51 31.45
N GLY A 841 2.14 -0.97 30.40
CA GLY A 841 2.45 -0.55 29.03
C GLY A 841 2.27 0.94 28.80
N ILE A 842 1.13 1.51 29.17
CA ILE A 842 0.87 2.95 29.00
C ILE A 842 1.80 3.79 29.89
N LEU A 843 2.10 3.31 31.10
CA LEU A 843 3.04 3.99 32.00
C LEU A 843 4.45 4.04 31.37
N TYR A 844 4.94 2.92 30.86
CA TYR A 844 6.22 2.83 30.15
C TYR A 844 6.26 3.79 28.97
N GLU A 845 5.31 3.69 28.04
CA GLU A 845 5.26 4.53 26.83
C GLU A 845 5.25 6.02 27.18
N ASN A 846 4.42 6.43 28.14
CA ASN A 846 4.31 7.84 28.51
C ASN A 846 5.58 8.36 29.19
N CYS A 847 6.28 7.57 30.00
CA CYS A 847 7.57 7.97 30.57
C CYS A 847 8.60 8.28 29.47
N TYR A 848 8.72 7.42 28.45
CA TYR A 848 9.62 7.67 27.33
C TYR A 848 9.14 8.82 26.43
N HIS A 849 7.83 9.01 26.28
CA HIS A 849 7.31 10.20 25.60
C HIS A 849 7.62 11.51 26.33
N ILE A 850 7.62 11.51 27.68
CA ILE A 850 8.03 12.67 28.47
C ILE A 850 9.51 12.97 28.20
N LEU A 851 10.38 11.97 28.33
CA LEU A 851 11.81 12.13 28.06
C LEU A 851 12.09 12.58 26.62
N GLY A 852 11.38 12.02 25.64
CA GLY A 852 11.49 12.42 24.24
C GLY A 852 10.97 13.82 23.93
N LYS A 853 10.07 14.36 24.75
CA LYS A 853 9.58 15.74 24.64
C LYS A 853 10.41 16.75 25.43
N ALA A 854 11.25 16.30 26.38
CA ALA A 854 12.07 17.17 27.19
C ALA A 854 13.01 18.06 26.34
N GLY A 855 13.73 17.48 25.38
CA GLY A 855 14.62 18.20 24.47
C GLY A 855 13.88 19.26 23.62
N PRO A 856 12.87 18.89 22.81
CA PRO A 856 12.12 19.85 22.00
C PRO A 856 11.43 20.96 22.80
N SER A 857 10.89 20.64 23.99
CA SER A 857 10.08 21.60 24.76
C SER A 857 10.92 22.52 25.63
N MET A 858 12.03 22.05 26.23
CA MET A 858 12.85 22.85 27.17
C MET A 858 14.20 23.29 26.57
N GLN A 859 14.58 22.78 25.40
CA GLN A 859 15.80 23.14 24.68
C GLN A 859 17.04 23.12 25.59
N GLN A 860 17.76 24.24 25.67
CA GLN A 860 19.03 24.37 26.40
C GLN A 860 18.86 23.96 27.87
N ASP A 861 17.77 24.35 28.53
CA ASP A 861 17.54 24.06 29.95
C ASP A 861 17.56 22.56 30.26
N PHE A 862 17.13 21.71 29.31
CA PHE A 862 17.22 20.26 29.46
C PHE A 862 18.65 19.76 29.26
N TYR A 863 19.32 20.17 28.18
CA TYR A 863 20.64 19.66 27.84
C TYR A 863 21.76 20.16 28.78
N THR A 864 21.50 21.19 29.58
CA THR A 864 22.40 21.70 30.61
C THR A 864 22.17 21.12 32.01
N VAL A 865 21.24 20.17 32.18
CA VAL A 865 21.06 19.47 33.46
C VAL A 865 22.37 18.77 33.87
N GLU A 866 22.81 19.02 35.09
CA GLU A 866 24.06 18.46 35.63
C GLU A 866 24.01 16.93 35.63
N ASP A 867 25.08 16.30 35.17
CA ASP A 867 25.20 14.84 35.05
C ASP A 867 24.07 14.15 34.24
N LEU A 868 23.39 14.86 33.33
CA LEU A 868 22.26 14.31 32.57
C LEU A 868 22.60 12.98 31.87
N ALA A 869 23.80 12.85 31.30
CA ALA A 869 24.24 11.61 30.65
C ALA A 869 24.24 10.43 31.62
N SER A 870 24.84 10.63 32.81
CA SER A 870 24.90 9.64 33.87
C SER A 870 23.51 9.32 34.41
N GLN A 871 22.65 10.33 34.58
CA GLN A 871 21.27 10.15 35.05
C GLN A 871 20.44 9.31 34.06
N LEU A 872 20.54 9.58 32.76
CA LEU A 872 19.86 8.83 31.71
C LEU A 872 20.40 7.40 31.61
N LEU A 873 21.72 7.22 31.63
CA LEU A 873 22.35 5.89 31.62
C LEU A 873 21.94 5.06 32.84
N GLY A 874 21.90 5.68 34.01
CA GLY A 874 21.45 5.07 35.27
C GLY A 874 19.94 4.89 35.40
N SER A 875 19.15 5.14 34.35
CA SER A 875 17.69 4.97 34.36
C SER A 875 17.14 4.35 33.08
N ALA A 876 17.14 5.08 31.98
CA ALA A 876 16.56 4.67 30.71
C ALA A 876 17.32 3.51 30.04
N PHE A 877 18.63 3.38 30.30
CA PHE A 877 19.50 2.39 29.64
C PHE A 877 19.94 1.25 30.58
N VAL A 878 19.32 1.10 31.74
CA VAL A 878 19.59 -0.05 32.62
C VAL A 878 18.86 -1.30 32.15
N ASN A 879 19.44 -2.49 32.38
CA ASN A 879 18.80 -3.78 32.15
C ASN A 879 18.29 -4.04 30.70
N LEU A 880 18.87 -3.37 29.69
CA LEU A 880 18.45 -3.49 28.29
C LEU A 880 18.39 -4.94 27.80
N ASN A 881 19.26 -5.83 28.29
CA ASN A 881 19.25 -7.26 27.91
C ASN A 881 17.90 -7.94 28.20
N ASN A 882 17.21 -7.52 29.25
CA ASN A 882 15.94 -8.12 29.69
C ASN A 882 14.71 -7.44 29.09
N ILE A 883 14.85 -6.24 28.52
CA ILE A 883 13.72 -5.51 27.92
C ILE A 883 13.31 -6.21 26.61
N PRO A 884 12.02 -6.51 26.39
CA PRO A 884 11.56 -7.16 25.18
C PRO A 884 11.56 -6.20 23.99
N ASP A 885 11.64 -6.75 22.76
CA ASP A 885 11.84 -5.96 21.55
C ASP A 885 10.74 -4.92 21.31
N PHE A 886 9.48 -5.26 21.59
CA PHE A 886 8.35 -4.34 21.40
C PHE A 886 8.46 -3.08 22.28
N ARG A 887 9.03 -3.19 23.49
CA ARG A 887 9.29 -2.05 24.38
C ARG A 887 10.54 -1.28 23.98
N LEU A 888 11.61 -2.00 23.64
CA LEU A 888 12.85 -1.39 23.17
C LEU A 888 12.60 -0.53 21.93
N ARG A 889 11.79 -1.00 20.98
CA ARG A 889 11.37 -0.23 19.80
C ARG A 889 10.76 1.12 20.17
N SER A 890 9.80 1.13 21.09
CA SER A 890 9.17 2.37 21.56
C SER A 890 10.19 3.32 22.16
N MET A 891 11.07 2.84 23.05
CA MET A 891 12.15 3.64 23.62
C MET A 891 13.03 4.29 22.55
N LEU A 892 13.50 3.52 21.55
CA LEU A 892 14.33 4.05 20.47
C LEU A 892 13.61 5.15 19.68
N ARG A 893 12.35 4.88 19.31
CA ARG A 893 11.55 5.75 18.45
C ARG A 893 11.08 7.03 19.14
N VAL A 894 10.54 6.92 20.36
CA VAL A 894 9.84 8.02 21.04
C VAL A 894 10.74 8.83 21.96
N PHE A 895 11.89 8.28 22.39
CA PHE A 895 12.84 8.96 23.27
C PHE A 895 14.19 9.20 22.61
N VAL A 896 14.91 8.13 22.22
CA VAL A 896 16.31 8.27 21.78
C VAL A 896 16.43 9.09 20.49
N LYS A 897 15.53 8.84 19.52
CA LYS A 897 15.51 9.59 18.26
C LYS A 897 15.26 11.10 18.48
N PRO A 898 14.23 11.55 19.22
CA PRO A 898 14.08 12.96 19.58
C PRO A 898 15.24 13.53 20.41
N LEU A 899 15.79 12.77 21.37
CA LEU A 899 16.94 13.21 22.18
C LEU A 899 18.10 13.63 21.29
N VAL A 900 18.39 12.83 20.25
CA VAL A 900 19.44 13.09 19.28
C VAL A 900 19.10 14.24 18.34
N LEU A 901 17.90 14.24 17.73
CA LEU A 901 17.52 15.21 16.70
C LEU A 901 17.51 16.66 17.19
N PHE A 902 17.23 16.88 18.48
CA PHE A 902 17.15 18.22 19.07
C PHE A 902 18.36 18.59 19.93
N CYS A 903 19.38 17.72 20.01
CA CYS A 903 20.57 17.99 20.81
C CYS A 903 21.47 19.03 20.13
N PRO A 904 21.86 20.11 20.82
CA PRO A 904 22.87 21.04 20.32
C PRO A 904 24.23 20.36 20.13
N SER A 905 24.99 20.79 19.12
CA SER A 905 26.29 20.19 18.78
C SER A 905 27.32 20.26 19.91
N GLU A 906 27.19 21.23 20.81
CA GLU A 906 28.06 21.41 21.98
C GLU A 906 27.99 20.23 22.96
N HIS A 907 26.86 19.50 22.98
CA HIS A 907 26.63 18.38 23.89
C HIS A 907 26.84 17.01 23.23
N TYR A 908 27.27 16.94 21.97
CA TYR A 908 27.47 15.66 21.30
C TYR A 908 28.50 14.78 22.00
N GLU A 909 29.66 15.32 22.35
CA GLU A 909 30.73 14.55 23.00
C GLU A 909 30.42 14.26 24.48
N THR A 910 29.76 15.19 25.18
CA THR A 910 29.53 15.07 26.64
C THR A 910 28.27 14.27 27.00
N LEU A 911 27.25 14.27 26.14
CA LEU A 911 25.95 13.65 26.41
C LEU A 911 25.62 12.52 25.43
N ILE A 912 25.69 12.79 24.13
CA ILE A 912 25.18 11.87 23.11
C ILE A 912 26.13 10.69 22.87
N SER A 913 27.43 10.94 22.67
CA SER A 913 28.43 9.89 22.45
C SER A 913 28.49 8.87 23.60
N PRO A 914 28.51 9.26 24.89
CA PRO A 914 28.49 8.32 26.01
C PRO A 914 27.24 7.43 26.08
N ILE A 915 26.11 7.90 25.56
CA ILE A 915 24.85 7.13 25.52
C ILE A 915 24.80 6.23 24.28
N LEU A 916 25.03 6.80 23.10
CA LEU A 916 24.86 6.09 21.83
C LEU A 916 25.93 5.04 21.59
N GLY A 917 27.16 5.23 22.09
CA GLY A 917 28.23 4.26 21.90
C GLY A 917 27.87 2.88 22.46
N PRO A 918 27.63 2.75 23.78
CA PRO A 918 27.17 1.50 24.39
C PRO A 918 25.86 0.98 23.78
N LEU A 919 24.92 1.87 23.45
CA LEU A 919 23.64 1.50 22.85
C LEU A 919 23.81 0.81 21.49
N PHE A 920 24.62 1.37 20.59
CA PHE A 920 24.83 0.78 19.26
C PHE A 920 25.58 -0.54 19.34
N THR A 921 26.56 -0.66 20.23
CA THR A 921 27.23 -1.95 20.49
C THR A 921 26.23 -3.00 21.00
N TYR A 922 25.37 -2.62 21.94
CA TYR A 922 24.31 -3.51 22.44
C TYR A 922 23.30 -3.91 21.34
N LEU A 923 22.79 -2.95 20.56
CA LEU A 923 21.84 -3.21 19.48
C LEU A 923 22.45 -4.14 18.42
N HIS A 924 23.73 -3.92 18.08
CA HIS A 924 24.48 -4.79 17.19
C HIS A 924 24.50 -6.24 17.69
N MET A 925 24.90 -6.45 18.94
CA MET A 925 25.00 -7.79 19.54
C MET A 925 23.63 -8.47 19.59
N ARG A 926 22.61 -7.77 20.08
CA ARG A 926 21.24 -8.29 20.19
C ARG A 926 20.68 -8.69 18.82
N LEU A 927 20.75 -7.81 17.84
CA LEU A 927 20.24 -8.09 16.50
C LEU A 927 21.01 -9.24 15.84
N SER A 928 22.34 -9.24 15.95
CA SER A 928 23.17 -10.31 15.36
C SER A 928 22.85 -11.68 15.96
N GLN A 929 22.69 -11.78 17.29
CA GLN A 929 22.31 -13.02 17.95
C GLN A 929 20.92 -13.50 17.52
N LYS A 930 19.93 -12.59 17.47
CA LYS A 930 18.56 -12.96 17.10
C LYS A 930 18.44 -13.39 15.63
N TRP A 931 19.08 -12.66 14.72
CA TRP A 931 19.15 -13.06 13.32
C TRP A 931 19.90 -14.38 13.13
N HIS A 932 20.91 -14.66 13.94
CA HIS A 932 21.59 -15.96 13.92
C HIS A 932 20.65 -17.11 14.29
N VAL A 933 19.85 -16.96 15.36
CA VAL A 933 18.84 -17.95 15.78
C VAL A 933 17.79 -18.17 14.68
N ILE A 934 17.22 -17.09 14.13
CA ILE A 934 16.24 -17.18 13.04
C ILE A 934 16.82 -17.91 11.82
N ASN A 935 18.08 -17.63 11.48
CA ASN A 935 18.75 -18.29 10.36
C ASN A 935 19.05 -19.78 10.63
N GLN A 936 19.27 -20.19 11.88
CA GLN A 936 19.48 -21.59 12.25
C GLN A 936 18.18 -22.41 12.27
N ARG A 937 17.03 -21.81 12.62
CA ARG A 937 15.72 -22.50 12.59
C ARG A 937 15.41 -23.06 11.20
N SER A 938 15.74 -22.31 10.15
CA SER A 938 15.63 -22.74 8.75
C SER A 938 16.43 -24.00 8.40
N ILE A 939 17.41 -24.41 9.23
CA ILE A 939 18.29 -25.56 9.01
C ILE A 939 17.87 -26.76 9.88
N LEU A 940 17.25 -26.51 11.04
CA LEU A 940 16.96 -27.48 12.09
C LEU A 940 15.48 -27.87 12.20
N CYS A 941 14.68 -27.80 11.11
CA CYS A 941 13.29 -28.31 11.10
C CYS A 941 13.20 -29.86 11.24
N GLY A 942 13.97 -30.45 12.15
CA GLY A 942 13.86 -31.83 12.62
C GLY A 942 13.21 -31.89 14.00
N GLU A 943 11.89 -32.14 13.99
CA GLU A 943 11.06 -32.91 14.93
C GLU A 943 11.05 -32.66 16.46
N ASP A 944 11.93 -31.86 17.07
CA ASP A 944 11.95 -31.74 18.54
C ASP A 944 11.81 -30.28 19.02
N GLU A 945 10.60 -29.82 19.35
CA GLU A 945 10.37 -28.91 20.49
C GLU A 945 8.86 -28.62 20.75
N ILE A 946 8.37 -29.20 21.86
CA ILE A 946 7.50 -28.65 22.93
C ILE A 946 6.12 -28.05 22.58
N ALA A 947 5.12 -28.54 23.32
CA ALA A 947 3.69 -28.28 23.25
C ALA A 947 3.25 -26.86 23.67
N GLU A 948 3.44 -25.86 22.79
CA GLU A 948 2.68 -24.61 22.83
C GLU A 948 1.61 -24.58 21.73
N ASP A 949 0.43 -24.03 22.04
CA ASP A 949 -0.64 -23.86 21.06
C ASP A 949 -0.16 -22.89 19.96
N ASN A 950 0.05 -23.42 18.75
CA ASN A 950 0.39 -22.68 17.53
C ASN A 950 1.84 -22.12 17.48
N PRO A 951 2.86 -23.00 17.44
CA PRO A 951 4.29 -22.60 17.40
C PRO A 951 4.63 -21.72 16.19
N GLU A 952 3.95 -21.95 15.05
CA GLU A 952 4.15 -21.17 13.82
C GLU A 952 3.81 -19.68 14.02
N SER A 953 2.72 -19.37 14.71
CA SER A 953 2.31 -17.97 14.96
C SER A 953 3.26 -17.26 15.90
N GLN A 954 3.81 -17.97 16.89
CA GLN A 954 4.80 -17.41 17.82
C GLN A 954 6.15 -17.20 17.10
N GLU A 955 6.57 -18.13 16.25
CA GLU A 955 7.76 -17.97 15.41
C GLU A 955 7.62 -16.75 14.47
N MET A 956 6.47 -16.61 13.80
CA MET A 956 6.18 -15.46 12.96
C MET A 956 6.21 -14.14 13.74
N LEU A 957 5.65 -14.12 14.96
CA LEU A 957 5.68 -12.95 15.83
C LEU A 957 7.10 -12.56 16.23
N GLU A 958 7.93 -13.54 16.62
CA GLU A 958 9.34 -13.32 16.97
C GLU A 958 10.14 -12.78 15.79
N GLU A 959 10.02 -13.40 14.61
CA GLU A 959 10.71 -12.94 13.41
C GLU A 959 10.28 -11.51 13.05
N GLN A 960 8.98 -11.22 13.11
CA GLN A 960 8.46 -9.90 12.81
C GLN A 960 8.92 -8.84 13.81
N LEU A 961 8.98 -9.16 15.11
CA LEU A 961 9.53 -8.26 16.13
C LEU A 961 11.01 -7.94 15.86
N VAL A 962 11.80 -8.94 15.44
CA VAL A 962 13.22 -8.74 15.09
C VAL A 962 13.36 -7.88 13.84
N ARG A 963 12.53 -8.09 12.82
CA ARG A 963 12.47 -7.22 11.63
C ARG A 963 12.14 -5.78 12.02
N MET A 964 11.12 -5.58 12.85
CA MET A 964 10.72 -4.24 13.28
C MET A 964 11.80 -3.56 14.12
N LEU A 965 12.44 -4.28 15.06
CA LEU A 965 13.55 -3.73 15.86
C LEU A 965 14.77 -3.39 14.97
N THR A 966 15.06 -4.23 13.97
CA THR A 966 16.09 -3.95 12.97
C THR A 966 15.81 -2.62 12.27
N ARG A 967 14.57 -2.41 11.81
CA ARG A 967 14.16 -1.18 11.13
C ARG A 967 14.27 0.05 12.03
N GLU A 968 13.81 -0.04 13.28
CA GLU A 968 13.94 1.07 14.25
C GLU A 968 15.41 1.40 14.55
N ALA A 969 16.28 0.38 14.64
CA ALA A 969 17.72 0.58 14.82
C ALA A 969 18.36 1.26 13.59
N MET A 970 18.00 0.83 12.37
CA MET A 970 18.47 1.47 11.14
C MET A 970 17.98 2.92 11.05
N ASP A 971 16.71 3.17 11.39
CA ASP A 971 16.13 4.52 11.39
C ASP A 971 16.81 5.43 12.42
N LEU A 972 17.21 4.90 13.58
CA LEU A 972 18.00 5.64 14.56
C LEU A 972 19.42 5.93 14.05
N ILE A 973 20.12 4.93 13.47
CA ILE A 973 21.45 5.13 12.89
C ILE A 973 21.39 6.20 11.79
N MET A 974 20.36 6.19 10.95
CA MET A 974 20.14 7.21 9.93
C MET A 974 19.93 8.59 10.54
N ALA A 975 19.07 8.72 11.56
CA ALA A 975 18.86 9.99 12.25
C ALA A 975 20.15 10.55 12.88
N CYS A 976 21.02 9.67 13.39
CA CYS A 976 22.29 10.07 13.98
C CYS A 976 23.34 10.44 12.91
N CYS A 977 23.45 9.64 11.86
CA CYS A 977 24.62 9.66 10.97
C CYS A 977 24.38 10.39 9.65
N VAL A 978 23.14 10.47 9.15
CA VAL A 978 22.87 10.84 7.76
C VAL A 978 22.08 12.13 7.65
N SER A 979 22.57 13.08 6.86
CA SER A 979 21.82 14.28 6.50
C SER A 979 20.89 14.00 5.32
N LYS A 980 19.57 14.10 5.54
CA LYS A 980 18.62 14.29 4.44
C LYS A 980 18.60 15.77 4.10
N LYS A 981 19.15 16.18 2.95
CA LYS A 981 18.92 17.52 2.39
C LYS A 981 17.47 17.63 1.90
N THR A 982 16.53 17.78 2.83
CA THR A 982 15.18 18.26 2.59
C THR A 982 15.02 19.57 3.34
N ALA A 983 14.45 20.58 2.67
CA ALA A 983 14.38 21.96 3.09
C ALA A 983 13.91 22.17 4.56
N ASP A 984 14.57 23.12 5.25
CA ASP A 984 14.21 23.80 6.49
C ASP A 984 13.53 22.99 7.61
N HIS A 985 14.32 22.62 8.63
CA HIS A 985 13.89 22.04 9.91
C HIS A 985 13.10 22.99 10.83
N THR A 986 12.63 24.15 10.38
CA THR A 986 11.84 25.08 11.21
C THR A 986 10.34 24.79 11.20
N ALA A 987 9.84 23.86 10.38
CA ALA A 987 8.45 23.41 10.45
C ALA A 987 8.35 22.13 11.29
N ALA A 988 7.59 22.19 12.39
CA ALA A 988 7.20 21.03 13.16
C ALA A 988 6.59 19.96 12.24
N PRO A 989 6.88 18.66 12.44
CA PRO A 989 6.37 17.60 11.58
C PRO A 989 4.84 17.59 11.62
N THR A 990 4.22 17.95 10.49
CA THR A 990 2.78 17.76 10.25
C THR A 990 2.50 16.26 10.24
N ALA A 991 1.46 15.85 10.97
CA ALA A 991 1.21 14.48 11.39
C ALA A 991 0.66 13.51 10.31
N ASP A 992 0.76 13.83 9.02
CA ASP A 992 0.22 13.00 7.93
C ASP A 992 1.27 12.85 6.82
N GLY A 993 1.74 11.63 6.56
CA GLY A 993 2.65 11.36 5.45
C GLY A 993 3.11 9.91 5.38
N ASP A 994 2.22 8.98 5.01
CA ASP A 994 2.54 7.54 4.84
C ASP A 994 2.36 7.02 3.39
N ASP A 995 2.03 7.86 2.39
CA ASP A 995 1.56 7.34 1.08
C ASP A 995 2.55 7.37 -0.10
N GLU A 996 3.78 7.90 0.01
CA GLU A 996 4.67 8.04 -1.17
C GLU A 996 5.75 6.96 -1.36
N GLU A 997 5.97 6.00 -0.44
CA GLU A 997 7.11 5.06 -0.55
C GLU A 997 6.89 3.82 -1.46
N MET A 998 5.70 3.57 -2.02
CA MET A 998 5.37 2.24 -2.58
C MET A 998 5.84 1.91 -4.01
N MET A 999 6.40 2.81 -4.84
CA MET A 999 6.67 2.47 -6.27
C MET A 999 7.88 3.11 -6.96
N ALA A 1000 8.90 3.60 -6.24
CA ALA A 1000 10.12 4.12 -6.90
C ALA A 1000 11.08 2.97 -7.32
N THR A 1001 10.83 2.35 -8.46
CA THR A 1001 11.77 1.41 -9.11
C THR A 1001 12.90 2.12 -9.87
N GLU A 1002 12.84 3.44 -10.01
CA GLU A 1002 13.93 4.23 -10.56
C GLU A 1002 14.81 4.76 -9.42
N VAL A 1003 16.09 4.40 -9.44
CA VAL A 1003 17.11 4.97 -8.55
C VAL A 1003 17.15 6.48 -8.81
N ALA A 1004 16.49 7.26 -7.96
CA ALA A 1004 16.62 8.71 -7.98
C ALA A 1004 18.11 9.08 -7.95
N PRO A 1005 18.57 10.05 -8.76
CA PRO A 1005 19.98 10.42 -8.84
C PRO A 1005 20.47 10.76 -7.43
N SER A 1006 21.57 10.12 -7.03
CA SER A 1006 22.12 10.19 -5.68
C SER A 1006 22.18 11.63 -5.18
N SER A 1007 21.24 12.05 -4.34
CA SER A 1007 21.56 13.10 -3.38
C SER A 1007 22.79 12.59 -2.65
N VAL A 1008 23.92 13.29 -2.76
CA VAL A 1008 25.16 12.86 -2.11
C VAL A 1008 24.89 12.81 -0.62
N VAL A 1009 24.66 11.61 -0.11
CA VAL A 1009 24.36 11.37 1.30
C VAL A 1009 25.67 11.58 2.06
N GLU A 1010 25.72 12.61 2.89
CA GLU A 1010 26.89 12.93 3.70
C GLU A 1010 26.59 12.72 5.18
N LEU A 1011 27.67 12.50 5.93
CA LEU A 1011 27.55 12.37 7.38
C LEU A 1011 27.20 13.70 8.04
N THR A 1012 26.26 13.67 8.98
CA THR A 1012 26.00 14.77 9.91
C THR A 1012 27.22 15.02 10.80
N ASP A 1013 27.26 16.17 11.48
CA ASP A 1013 28.34 16.43 12.44
C ASP A 1013 28.32 15.48 13.64
N LEU A 1014 27.13 15.02 14.04
CA LEU A 1014 27.00 13.93 15.01
C LEU A 1014 27.52 12.61 14.45
N GLY A 1015 27.20 12.26 13.19
CA GLY A 1015 27.74 11.08 12.53
C GLY A 1015 29.26 11.09 12.50
N LYS A 1016 29.87 12.23 12.15
CA LYS A 1016 31.33 12.42 12.20
C LYS A 1016 31.87 12.27 13.62
N CYS A 1017 31.17 12.82 14.62
CA CYS A 1017 31.52 12.72 16.04
C CYS A 1017 31.55 11.25 16.50
N LEU A 1018 30.47 10.49 16.25
CA LEU A 1018 30.37 9.08 16.62
C LEU A 1018 31.43 8.22 15.93
N MET A 1019 31.73 8.51 14.66
CA MET A 1019 32.73 7.76 13.89
C MET A 1019 34.18 8.02 14.34
N LYS A 1020 34.44 8.99 15.24
CA LYS A 1020 35.78 9.16 15.86
C LYS A 1020 36.07 8.11 16.93
N HIS A 1021 35.03 7.56 17.56
CA HIS A 1021 35.17 6.54 18.61
C HIS A 1021 35.23 5.15 17.96
N GLU A 1022 36.34 4.45 18.13
CA GLU A 1022 36.65 3.20 17.40
C GLU A 1022 35.59 2.10 17.61
N ASP A 1023 35.14 1.89 18.84
CA ASP A 1023 34.11 0.90 19.18
C ASP A 1023 32.77 1.23 18.53
N VAL A 1024 32.38 2.50 18.53
CA VAL A 1024 31.11 2.98 17.97
C VAL A 1024 31.12 2.90 16.46
N CYS A 1025 32.21 3.36 15.84
CA CYS A 1025 32.47 3.25 14.42
C CYS A 1025 32.35 1.79 13.95
N THR A 1026 32.97 0.87 14.69
CA THR A 1026 32.92 -0.56 14.42
C THR A 1026 31.49 -1.11 14.53
N ALA A 1027 30.78 -0.79 15.61
CA ALA A 1027 29.39 -1.23 15.80
C ALA A 1027 28.46 -0.74 14.68
N LEU A 1028 28.61 0.53 14.26
CA LEU A 1028 27.82 1.14 13.18
C LEU A 1028 28.10 0.48 11.83
N LEU A 1029 29.37 0.34 11.46
CA LEU A 1029 29.78 -0.28 10.20
C LEU A 1029 29.33 -1.74 10.13
N ILE A 1030 29.61 -2.53 11.17
CA ILE A 1030 29.26 -3.96 11.15
C ILE A 1030 27.74 -4.13 11.11
N THR A 1031 27.00 -3.35 11.90
CA THR A 1031 25.52 -3.42 11.88
C THR A 1031 24.94 -3.08 10.52
N ALA A 1032 25.41 -1.99 9.89
CA ALA A 1032 24.96 -1.60 8.57
C ALA A 1032 25.23 -2.69 7.52
N PHE A 1033 26.44 -3.26 7.49
CA PHE A 1033 26.81 -4.29 6.50
C PHE A 1033 26.21 -5.67 6.80
N ASN A 1034 26.05 -6.06 8.07
CA ASN A 1034 25.35 -7.31 8.43
C ASN A 1034 23.88 -7.27 8.03
N SER A 1035 23.24 -6.10 8.15
CA SER A 1035 21.84 -5.94 7.77
C SER A 1035 21.55 -6.26 6.30
N LEU A 1036 22.56 -6.17 5.42
CA LEU A 1036 22.45 -6.57 4.03
C LEU A 1036 22.19 -8.07 3.86
N THR A 1037 22.60 -8.87 4.85
CA THR A 1037 22.51 -10.34 4.83
C THR A 1037 21.36 -10.89 5.68
N TRP A 1038 20.71 -10.03 6.49
CA TRP A 1038 19.52 -10.40 7.25
C TRP A 1038 18.31 -10.55 6.33
N LYS A 1039 17.38 -11.46 6.66
CA LYS A 1039 16.19 -11.78 5.84
C LYS A 1039 15.09 -10.72 5.99
N ASP A 1040 15.45 -9.45 5.78
CA ASP A 1040 14.56 -8.30 5.73
C ASP A 1040 14.92 -7.37 4.57
N THR A 1041 14.13 -7.45 3.49
CA THR A 1041 14.35 -6.72 2.25
C THR A 1041 14.35 -5.20 2.45
N LEU A 1042 13.45 -4.68 3.31
CA LEU A 1042 13.33 -3.24 3.55
C LEU A 1042 14.55 -2.68 4.29
N SER A 1043 15.03 -3.38 5.32
CA SER A 1043 16.26 -3.00 6.04
C SER A 1043 17.47 -3.06 5.11
N CYS A 1044 17.59 -4.10 4.29
CA CYS A 1044 18.67 -4.21 3.30
C CYS A 1044 18.64 -3.03 2.32
N GLN A 1045 17.47 -2.68 1.78
CA GLN A 1045 17.31 -1.56 0.85
C GLN A 1045 17.69 -0.22 1.50
N ARG A 1046 17.18 0.08 2.70
CA ARG A 1046 17.49 1.32 3.45
C ARG A 1046 18.98 1.41 3.80
N ALA A 1047 19.56 0.34 4.35
CA ALA A 1047 20.98 0.31 4.71
C ALA A 1047 21.89 0.49 3.48
N THR A 1048 21.58 -0.19 2.37
CA THR A 1048 22.33 -0.08 1.12
C THR A 1048 22.32 1.33 0.56
N THR A 1049 21.14 1.97 0.53
CA THR A 1049 20.93 3.26 -0.13
C THR A 1049 21.39 4.45 0.72
N GLN A 1050 21.30 4.35 2.05
CA GLN A 1050 21.49 5.50 2.95
C GLN A 1050 22.66 5.36 3.92
N LEU A 1051 23.06 4.14 4.33
CA LEU A 1051 24.00 3.96 5.45
C LEU A 1051 25.39 3.45 5.03
N CYS A 1052 25.46 2.37 4.25
CA CYS A 1052 26.71 1.65 4.01
C CYS A 1052 27.80 2.53 3.39
N TRP A 1053 27.46 3.29 2.34
CA TRP A 1053 28.44 4.11 1.62
C TRP A 1053 28.93 5.32 2.43
N PRO A 1054 28.07 6.17 3.03
CA PRO A 1054 28.54 7.30 3.84
C PRO A 1054 29.42 6.88 5.02
N LEU A 1055 29.06 5.79 5.73
CA LEU A 1055 29.86 5.27 6.84
C LEU A 1055 31.22 4.76 6.36
N LEU A 1056 31.25 3.99 5.27
CA LEU A 1056 32.50 3.48 4.71
C LEU A 1056 33.40 4.62 4.21
N LYS A 1057 32.84 5.59 3.49
CA LYS A 1057 33.59 6.76 2.97
C LYS A 1057 34.34 7.51 4.09
N GLN A 1058 33.78 7.57 5.29
CA GLN A 1058 34.39 8.24 6.44
C GLN A 1058 35.63 7.51 6.97
N VAL A 1059 35.65 6.18 6.96
CA VAL A 1059 36.82 5.41 7.43
C VAL A 1059 37.86 5.17 6.33
N MET A 1060 37.46 5.33 5.06
CA MET A 1060 38.36 5.19 3.91
C MET A 1060 39.50 6.21 3.89
N SER A 1061 39.39 7.35 4.58
CA SER A 1061 40.51 8.29 4.72
C SER A 1061 41.67 7.72 5.53
N GLY A 1062 41.41 6.73 6.39
CA GLY A 1062 42.43 6.02 7.17
C GLY A 1062 43.01 4.78 6.45
N THR A 1063 43.76 3.97 7.20
CA THR A 1063 44.27 2.67 6.75
C THR A 1063 43.37 1.57 7.32
N LEU A 1064 42.56 0.96 6.46
CA LEU A 1064 41.77 -0.22 6.81
C LEU A 1064 42.63 -1.49 6.69
N LEU A 1065 42.41 -2.47 7.57
CA LEU A 1065 42.96 -3.82 7.45
C LEU A 1065 42.39 -4.49 6.20
N ALA A 1066 43.23 -5.25 5.47
CA ALA A 1066 42.82 -5.95 4.26
C ALA A 1066 41.62 -6.90 4.50
N ASP A 1067 41.61 -7.60 5.63
CA ASP A 1067 40.51 -8.50 6.03
C ASP A 1067 39.19 -7.76 6.26
N ALA A 1068 39.24 -6.53 6.79
CA ALA A 1068 38.04 -5.72 6.96
C ALA A 1068 37.47 -5.27 5.61
N VAL A 1069 38.35 -4.90 4.66
CA VAL A 1069 37.96 -4.51 3.30
C VAL A 1069 37.32 -5.67 2.55
N THR A 1070 37.91 -6.87 2.63
CA THR A 1070 37.34 -8.07 1.98
C THR A 1070 36.02 -8.46 2.63
N TRP A 1071 35.90 -8.36 3.96
CA TRP A 1071 34.65 -8.62 4.67
C TRP A 1071 33.53 -7.68 4.24
N LEU A 1072 33.78 -6.36 4.22
CA LEU A 1072 32.78 -5.35 3.81
C LEU A 1072 32.27 -5.61 2.40
N PHE A 1073 33.17 -5.85 1.45
CA PHE A 1073 32.79 -6.16 0.08
C PHE A 1073 32.02 -7.48 -0.03
N THR A 1074 32.48 -8.52 0.68
CA THR A 1074 31.80 -9.82 0.73
C THR A 1074 30.39 -9.71 1.31
N SER A 1075 30.16 -8.86 2.32
CA SER A 1075 28.84 -8.63 2.90
C SER A 1075 27.85 -8.06 1.87
N VAL A 1076 28.31 -7.17 0.97
CA VAL A 1076 27.47 -6.68 -0.14
C VAL A 1076 27.17 -7.79 -1.15
N LEU A 1077 28.16 -8.64 -1.48
CA LEU A 1077 27.94 -9.77 -2.38
C LEU A 1077 27.01 -10.83 -1.77
N LYS A 1078 27.09 -11.08 -0.46
CA LYS A 1078 26.13 -11.93 0.26
C LYS A 1078 24.74 -11.31 0.29
N GLY A 1079 24.65 -9.98 0.41
CA GLY A 1079 23.40 -9.26 0.24
C GLY A 1079 22.80 -9.46 -1.16
N LEU A 1080 23.62 -9.43 -2.22
CA LEU A 1080 23.18 -9.75 -3.58
C LEU A 1080 22.72 -11.20 -3.73
N GLN A 1081 23.38 -12.13 -3.05
CA GLN A 1081 22.97 -13.53 -3.05
C GLN A 1081 21.62 -13.73 -2.35
N MET A 1082 21.40 -13.03 -1.23
CA MET A 1082 20.18 -13.14 -0.43
C MET A 1082 18.99 -12.42 -1.08
N HIS A 1083 19.19 -11.18 -1.54
CA HIS A 1083 18.12 -10.27 -1.97
C HIS A 1083 18.11 -9.98 -3.48
N GLY A 1084 19.03 -10.56 -4.25
CA GLY A 1084 19.20 -10.29 -5.69
C GLY A 1084 18.00 -10.64 -6.56
N GLN A 1085 17.07 -11.45 -6.05
CA GLN A 1085 15.80 -11.75 -6.71
C GLN A 1085 14.81 -10.57 -6.71
N HIS A 1086 15.01 -9.59 -5.82
CA HIS A 1086 14.17 -8.39 -5.73
C HIS A 1086 14.85 -7.23 -6.46
N ASP A 1087 14.25 -6.74 -7.55
CA ASP A 1087 14.87 -5.77 -8.46
C ASP A 1087 15.39 -4.50 -7.75
N GLY A 1088 14.63 -3.96 -6.79
CA GLY A 1088 15.02 -2.77 -6.03
C GLY A 1088 16.29 -2.97 -5.18
N CYS A 1089 16.40 -4.12 -4.51
CA CYS A 1089 17.61 -4.49 -3.77
C CYS A 1089 18.77 -4.81 -4.71
N MET A 1090 18.53 -5.58 -5.79
CA MET A 1090 19.56 -5.89 -6.78
C MET A 1090 20.18 -4.61 -7.34
N ALA A 1091 19.37 -3.64 -7.79
CA ALA A 1091 19.85 -2.39 -8.36
C ALA A 1091 20.72 -1.61 -7.36
N SER A 1092 20.24 -1.48 -6.13
CA SER A 1092 20.93 -0.74 -5.06
C SER A 1092 22.24 -1.43 -4.64
N LEU A 1093 22.22 -2.75 -4.46
CA LEU A 1093 23.38 -3.53 -4.04
C LEU A 1093 24.45 -3.64 -5.14
N VAL A 1094 24.05 -3.79 -6.41
CA VAL A 1094 24.99 -3.73 -7.55
C VAL A 1094 25.66 -2.36 -7.59
N HIS A 1095 24.89 -1.29 -7.34
CA HIS A 1095 25.45 0.06 -7.29
C HIS A 1095 26.45 0.24 -6.14
N LEU A 1096 26.10 -0.21 -4.93
CA LEU A 1096 26.99 -0.16 -3.76
C LEU A 1096 28.26 -0.99 -4.00
N ALA A 1097 28.13 -2.22 -4.51
CA ALA A 1097 29.27 -3.09 -4.84
C ALA A 1097 30.20 -2.40 -5.86
N PHE A 1098 29.64 -1.76 -6.88
CA PHE A 1098 30.42 -1.00 -7.85
C PHE A 1098 31.18 0.16 -7.20
N GLN A 1099 30.51 0.96 -6.34
CA GLN A 1099 31.15 2.09 -5.65
C GLN A 1099 32.30 1.64 -4.73
N ILE A 1100 32.08 0.56 -3.96
CA ILE A 1100 33.10 0.00 -3.07
C ILE A 1100 34.28 -0.53 -3.88
N TYR A 1101 34.01 -1.27 -4.96
CA TYR A 1101 35.07 -1.81 -5.81
C TYR A 1101 35.87 -0.68 -6.48
N GLU A 1102 35.20 0.30 -7.09
CA GLU A 1102 35.85 1.44 -7.74
C GLU A 1102 36.76 2.21 -6.78
N ALA A 1103 36.35 2.39 -5.52
CA ALA A 1103 37.08 3.20 -4.57
C ALA A 1103 38.17 2.46 -3.78
N LEU A 1104 38.00 1.16 -3.51
CA LEU A 1104 38.96 0.37 -2.70
C LEU A 1104 39.95 -0.44 -3.54
N ARG A 1105 39.57 -0.88 -4.75
CA ARG A 1105 40.44 -1.70 -5.63
C ARG A 1105 41.82 -1.07 -5.93
N PRO A 1106 41.97 0.27 -6.08
CA PRO A 1106 43.29 0.88 -6.29
C PRO A 1106 44.24 0.74 -5.10
N ARG A 1107 43.72 0.58 -3.87
CA ARG A 1107 44.52 0.50 -2.62
C ARG A 1107 44.66 -0.91 -2.08
N TYR A 1108 43.71 -1.80 -2.36
CA TYR A 1108 43.62 -3.15 -1.80
C TYR A 1108 43.53 -4.18 -2.93
N LEU A 1109 44.55 -5.02 -3.07
CA LEU A 1109 44.60 -6.07 -4.10
C LEU A 1109 43.68 -7.24 -3.74
N GLU A 1110 43.42 -7.45 -2.46
CA GLU A 1110 42.65 -8.55 -1.88
C GLU A 1110 41.18 -8.53 -2.31
N ILE A 1111 40.61 -7.35 -2.61
CA ILE A 1111 39.23 -7.24 -3.10
C ILE A 1111 39.04 -7.91 -4.47
N ARG A 1112 40.12 -7.97 -5.28
CA ARG A 1112 40.12 -8.73 -6.53
C ARG A 1112 40.08 -10.23 -6.26
N ALA A 1113 40.78 -10.72 -5.23
CA ALA A 1113 40.72 -12.13 -4.85
C ALA A 1113 39.29 -12.55 -4.43
N VAL A 1114 38.50 -11.63 -3.85
CA VAL A 1114 37.07 -11.86 -3.59
C VAL A 1114 36.27 -11.95 -4.90
N MET A 1115 36.52 -11.07 -5.88
CA MET A 1115 35.87 -11.16 -7.20
C MET A 1115 36.17 -12.48 -7.90
N GLU A 1116 37.41 -12.96 -7.82
CA GLU A 1116 37.83 -14.23 -8.44
C GLU A 1116 37.15 -15.48 -7.83
N GLN A 1117 36.52 -15.34 -6.65
CA GLN A 1117 35.72 -16.39 -6.01
C GLN A 1117 34.25 -16.40 -6.48
N ILE A 1118 33.81 -15.40 -7.25
CA ILE A 1118 32.44 -15.34 -7.77
C ILE A 1118 32.24 -16.48 -8.80
N PRO A 1119 31.18 -17.28 -8.68
CA PRO A 1119 30.88 -18.33 -9.66
C PRO A 1119 30.80 -17.78 -11.09
N GLU A 1120 31.36 -18.52 -12.06
CA GLU A 1120 31.30 -18.20 -13.50
C GLU A 1120 31.92 -16.85 -13.92
N ILE A 1121 32.76 -16.23 -13.07
CA ILE A 1121 33.40 -14.97 -13.43
C ILE A 1121 34.41 -15.14 -14.60
N ASN A 1122 34.25 -14.33 -15.65
CA ASN A 1122 35.20 -14.30 -16.76
C ASN A 1122 36.46 -13.50 -16.36
N LYS A 1123 37.56 -14.21 -16.15
CA LYS A 1123 38.85 -13.63 -15.71
C LYS A 1123 39.40 -12.60 -16.71
N GLU A 1124 39.31 -12.84 -18.02
CA GLU A 1124 39.77 -11.88 -19.03
C GLU A 1124 38.94 -10.58 -19.01
N SER A 1125 37.63 -10.69 -18.79
CA SER A 1125 36.75 -9.52 -18.65
C SER A 1125 37.05 -8.75 -17.37
N LEU A 1126 37.33 -9.46 -16.27
CA LEU A 1126 37.77 -8.85 -15.01
C LEU A 1126 39.10 -8.11 -15.18
N ASP A 1127 40.08 -8.71 -15.87
CA ASP A 1127 41.35 -8.07 -16.20
C ASP A 1127 41.16 -6.79 -17.01
N GLN A 1128 40.32 -6.83 -18.06
CA GLN A 1128 40.02 -5.65 -18.85
C GLN A 1128 39.34 -4.55 -18.04
N PHE A 1129 38.46 -4.92 -17.10
CA PHE A 1129 37.80 -3.98 -16.21
C PHE A 1129 38.81 -3.33 -15.24
N ASP A 1130 39.65 -4.14 -14.60
CA ASP A 1130 40.72 -3.69 -13.70
C ASP A 1130 41.72 -2.78 -14.42
N CYS A 1131 42.20 -3.17 -15.61
CA CYS A 1131 43.13 -2.35 -16.38
C CYS A 1131 42.56 -0.96 -16.71
N LYS A 1132 41.24 -0.88 -17.00
CA LYS A 1132 40.56 0.40 -17.24
C LYS A 1132 40.30 1.18 -15.96
N LEU A 1133 40.03 0.48 -14.85
CA LEU A 1133 39.77 1.11 -13.55
C LEU A 1133 41.04 1.75 -12.97
N LEU A 1134 42.18 1.05 -13.06
CA LEU A 1134 43.46 1.47 -12.49
C LEU A 1134 44.22 2.48 -13.36
N ASN A 1135 43.89 2.62 -14.64
CA ASN A 1135 44.46 3.63 -15.54
C ASN A 1135 43.42 4.72 -15.90
N PRO A 1136 43.47 5.89 -15.25
CA PRO A 1136 42.55 7.00 -15.56
C PRO A 1136 42.57 7.42 -17.04
N SER A 1137 43.72 7.29 -17.72
CA SER A 1137 43.88 7.60 -19.15
C SER A 1137 43.05 6.71 -20.09
N LEU A 1138 42.68 5.50 -19.65
CA LEU A 1138 41.86 4.55 -20.40
C LEU A 1138 40.35 4.72 -20.15
N GLN A 1139 39.94 5.52 -19.16
CA GLN A 1139 38.53 5.75 -18.81
C GLN A 1139 37.85 6.72 -19.79
N LYS A 1140 37.46 6.20 -20.97
CA LYS A 1140 36.61 6.93 -21.93
C LYS A 1140 35.12 6.55 -21.85
N ALA A 1141 34.76 5.54 -21.06
CA ALA A 1141 33.40 5.01 -21.01
C ALA A 1141 32.52 5.77 -20.02
N ALA A 1142 31.28 6.07 -20.42
CA ALA A 1142 30.26 6.62 -19.53
C ALA A 1142 29.97 5.67 -18.35
N ASP A 1143 29.68 6.23 -17.17
CA ASP A 1143 29.43 5.52 -15.90
C ASP A 1143 28.43 4.38 -16.04
N LYS A 1144 27.35 4.60 -16.79
CA LYS A 1144 26.33 3.59 -17.05
C LYS A 1144 26.92 2.31 -17.68
N ARG A 1145 27.79 2.45 -18.68
CA ARG A 1145 28.44 1.30 -19.34
C ARG A 1145 29.40 0.57 -18.40
N ARG A 1146 30.06 1.30 -17.50
CA ARG A 1146 30.96 0.71 -16.48
C ARG A 1146 30.15 -0.11 -15.47
N LYS A 1147 29.06 0.46 -14.95
CA LYS A 1147 28.12 -0.24 -14.05
C LYS A 1147 27.52 -1.48 -14.71
N ASP A 1148 27.10 -1.40 -15.98
CA ASP A 1148 26.57 -2.55 -16.71
C ASP A 1148 27.62 -3.64 -16.92
N HIS A 1149 28.87 -3.28 -17.23
CA HIS A 1149 29.97 -4.24 -17.35
C HIS A 1149 30.27 -4.90 -15.99
N PHE A 1150 30.31 -4.12 -14.91
CA PHE A 1150 30.50 -4.63 -13.56
C PHE A 1150 29.38 -5.57 -13.12
N LYS A 1151 28.12 -5.21 -13.39
CA LYS A 1151 26.95 -6.08 -13.14
C LYS A 1151 27.10 -7.46 -13.79
N ARG A 1152 27.66 -7.52 -15.00
CA ARG A 1152 27.93 -8.80 -15.69
C ARG A 1152 29.04 -9.61 -15.01
N LEU A 1153 30.07 -8.96 -14.48
CA LEU A 1153 31.16 -9.64 -13.77
C LEU A 1153 30.66 -10.31 -12.49
N ILE A 1154 29.75 -9.66 -11.76
CA ILE A 1154 29.20 -10.19 -10.50
C ILE A 1154 27.91 -10.99 -10.68
N ALA A 1155 27.49 -11.28 -11.92
CA ALA A 1155 26.21 -11.92 -12.19
C ALA A 1155 26.04 -13.28 -11.48
N GLY A 1156 27.14 -14.01 -11.26
CA GLY A 1156 27.15 -15.30 -10.58
C GLY A 1156 26.82 -15.27 -9.09
N CYS A 1157 26.81 -14.09 -8.43
CA CYS A 1157 26.39 -13.95 -7.04
C CYS A 1157 24.98 -13.36 -6.87
N ILE A 1158 24.30 -12.97 -7.96
CA ILE A 1158 22.95 -12.43 -7.89
C ILE A 1158 21.97 -13.58 -7.63
N GLY A 1159 21.29 -13.54 -6.48
CA GLY A 1159 20.27 -14.53 -6.11
C GLY A 1159 19.15 -14.60 -7.15
N LYS A 1160 18.68 -15.81 -7.45
CA LYS A 1160 17.57 -16.08 -8.39
C LYS A 1160 16.36 -16.66 -7.64
N PRO A 1161 15.13 -16.41 -8.12
CA PRO A 1161 13.93 -17.04 -7.57
C PRO A 1161 14.06 -18.56 -7.55
N LEU A 1162 13.61 -19.21 -6.48
CA LEU A 1162 13.71 -20.67 -6.32
C LEU A 1162 13.08 -21.44 -7.50
N GLY A 1163 11.96 -20.94 -8.04
CA GLY A 1163 11.29 -21.54 -9.21
C GLY A 1163 12.03 -21.38 -10.54
N GLU A 1164 13.01 -20.49 -10.63
CA GLU A 1164 13.91 -20.38 -11.78
C GLU A 1164 15.15 -21.25 -11.65
N GLN A 1165 15.47 -21.71 -10.43
CA GLN A 1165 16.51 -22.70 -10.23
C GLN A 1165 16.06 -24.02 -10.88
N PHE A 1166 16.98 -24.66 -11.61
CA PHE A 1166 16.75 -25.91 -12.35
C PHE A 1166 15.78 -25.82 -13.54
N ARG A 1167 15.23 -24.64 -13.87
CA ARG A 1167 14.43 -24.47 -15.09
C ARG A 1167 15.31 -24.74 -16.31
N LYS A 1168 14.95 -25.74 -17.12
CA LYS A 1168 15.65 -26.07 -18.37
C LYS A 1168 15.53 -24.90 -19.35
N GLU A 1169 16.66 -24.32 -19.73
CA GLU A 1169 16.69 -23.15 -20.61
C GLU A 1169 16.29 -23.50 -22.04
N VAL A 1170 15.41 -22.70 -22.63
CA VAL A 1170 14.99 -22.85 -24.03
C VAL A 1170 15.90 -21.99 -24.91
N HIS A 1171 16.85 -22.62 -25.59
CA HIS A 1171 17.81 -21.90 -26.42
C HIS A 1171 17.24 -21.57 -27.82
N ILE A 1172 16.91 -20.30 -28.06
CA ILE A 1172 16.48 -19.81 -29.38
C ILE A 1172 17.67 -19.12 -30.07
N LYS A 1173 18.16 -19.68 -31.19
CA LYS A 1173 19.26 -19.09 -31.96
C LYS A 1173 18.82 -17.80 -32.66
N ASN A 1174 19.71 -16.81 -32.71
CA ASN A 1174 19.53 -15.66 -33.61
C ASN A 1174 19.72 -16.12 -35.06
N LEU A 1175 18.86 -15.64 -35.96
CA LEU A 1175 18.96 -15.91 -37.40
C LEU A 1175 19.80 -14.82 -38.10
N PRO A 1176 20.26 -15.06 -39.34
CA PRO A 1176 20.92 -14.03 -40.13
C PRO A 1176 20.04 -12.76 -40.30
N TRP A 1177 20.68 -11.61 -40.42
CA TRP A 1177 19.98 -10.32 -40.59
C TRP A 1177 19.29 -10.25 -41.95
N LEU A 1178 18.00 -9.90 -41.98
CA LEU A 1178 17.29 -9.54 -43.22
C LEU A 1178 17.77 -8.17 -43.74
N PHE A 1179 17.78 -7.18 -42.86
CA PHE A 1179 18.09 -5.79 -43.20
C PHE A 1179 19.58 -5.52 -43.02
N LYS A 1180 20.38 -5.75 -44.06
CA LYS A 1180 21.68 -5.06 -44.15
C LYS A 1180 21.36 -3.57 -44.32
N LYS A 1181 21.89 -2.70 -43.43
CA LYS A 1181 21.85 -1.24 -43.63
C LYS A 1181 22.31 -0.95 -45.07
N PRO A 1182 21.44 -0.42 -45.95
CA PRO A 1182 21.87 -0.10 -47.31
C PRO A 1182 22.80 1.11 -47.25
N LYS A 1183 23.95 1.02 -47.92
CA LYS A 1183 24.67 2.23 -48.36
C LYS A 1183 23.77 2.92 -49.39
N PRO A 1184 23.69 4.26 -49.38
CA PRO A 1184 22.75 5.00 -50.24
C PRO A 1184 23.11 4.77 -51.71
N MET A 1185 22.18 4.22 -52.49
CA MET A 1185 22.20 4.26 -53.95
C MET A 1185 20.90 4.90 -54.46
N LEU A 1186 21.07 5.68 -55.52
CA LEU A 1186 20.08 6.59 -56.10
C LEU A 1186 18.85 5.87 -56.67
N GLU A 1187 17.74 6.57 -56.47
CA GLU A 1187 16.39 6.50 -57.00
C GLU A 1187 16.22 5.88 -58.40
N THR A 1188 15.19 5.06 -58.56
CA THR A 1188 14.54 4.83 -59.86
C THR A 1188 13.04 4.68 -59.64
N GLU A 1189 12.29 5.39 -60.47
CA GLU A 1189 10.85 5.67 -60.43
C GLU A 1189 9.99 4.40 -60.59
N VAL A 1190 8.90 4.31 -59.83
CA VAL A 1190 7.87 3.25 -59.95
C VAL A 1190 6.52 3.91 -60.25
N LEU A 1191 5.91 3.43 -61.33
CA LEU A 1191 4.65 3.89 -61.92
C LEU A 1191 3.42 3.29 -61.22
N ASP A 1192 2.39 4.12 -61.10
CA ASP A 1192 1.05 3.85 -60.56
C ASP A 1192 0.24 2.84 -61.39
N SER A 1193 -0.47 1.92 -60.74
CA SER A 1193 -1.73 1.33 -61.26
C SER A 1193 -2.60 0.75 -60.14
N GLU A 1194 -3.91 1.04 -60.25
CA GLU A 1194 -5.00 0.71 -59.34
C GLU A 1194 -5.60 -0.68 -59.66
N GLU A 1195 -5.87 -1.50 -58.63
CA GLU A 1195 -7.06 -2.40 -58.45
C GLU A 1195 -6.80 -3.46 -57.36
N GLY A 1196 -7.72 -3.54 -56.37
CA GLY A 1196 -7.48 -4.13 -55.05
C GLY A 1196 -7.80 -5.62 -54.89
N GLY A 1197 -6.77 -6.40 -54.57
CA GLY A 1197 -6.83 -7.74 -53.98
C GLY A 1197 -5.45 -8.12 -53.44
N LEU A 1198 -5.35 -8.68 -52.22
CA LEU A 1198 -4.07 -8.87 -51.51
C LEU A 1198 -3.00 -9.62 -52.34
N ALA A 1199 -3.38 -10.49 -53.27
CA ALA A 1199 -2.47 -11.23 -54.14
C ALA A 1199 -1.53 -10.34 -54.99
N THR A 1200 -1.93 -9.11 -55.36
CA THR A 1200 -1.14 -8.26 -56.26
C THR A 1200 -0.06 -7.41 -55.58
N ILE A 1201 0.10 -7.49 -54.24
CA ILE A 1201 1.09 -6.70 -53.48
C ILE A 1201 2.12 -7.60 -52.75
N PHE A 1202 2.31 -8.85 -53.20
CA PHE A 1202 3.18 -9.86 -52.56
C PHE A 1202 4.40 -10.28 -53.41
N GLU A 1203 4.76 -9.53 -54.45
CA GLU A 1203 6.09 -9.66 -55.04
C GLU A 1203 7.15 -9.02 -54.10
N PRO A 1204 8.32 -9.67 -53.93
CA PRO A 1204 9.26 -9.46 -52.81
C PRO A 1204 9.93 -8.09 -52.72
#